data_AF-A0AAV7JK46-F1
#
_entry.id   AF-A0AAV7JK46-F1
#
_cell.length_a   1.000
_cell.length_b   1.000
_cell.length_c   1.000
_cell.angle_alpha   90.00
_cell.angle_beta   90.00
_cell.angle_gamma   90.00
#
_symmetry.space_group_name_H-M   'P 1'
#
loop_
_entity.id
_entity.type
_entity.pdbx_description
1 polymer ?
#
loop_
_entity_poly.entity_id
_entity_poly.type
_entity_poly.pdbx_seq_one_letter_code
_entity_poly.pdbx_strand_id
1 'polypeptide(L)'
;MYRPSSEHKAIYHDLEFKQLRATMSASFRELHKKLDEREAVLGDTLESTFKRNSERKKKRNAELEKLRKTYEMVETNLSETSLVDTGLEALKPIQTRIIELEKEGNVIQFGWDTSTLEQAINELGSFMVMSGSGREEELFHDHVGNGSPISPPRNDVEIHNSIPDYVTDEPRDYLQISEPLLSVGMTGGDPGQLKSSCGLAVDDLSKRIFVADYKNRRIQIFTFDGNCLAEFGESELFEPYGLCVRGDTIYVTDLGHNAYLSFSIKSQKLLSKTGSEGEANGQFDVPYGIDIDSDTKLIYVCDCLNNRVSLFDQTSNQFRRNIGSNLLHLPNDVKITESSVFVLDQNTVCIHNFDKATGAKLSSFISRGPDKQVEFAYFFCIDRHGNMILSDRDQNCLKVFSPTGVTICIVGEKGDEPGQFHYPEGIALRSDGKIGIRFRGYTLPELQKLLPSAEGGEVPLPEGLFWLLITGEIPNKDQVQAISKEWASRSDLPAHVVHMVSHFPSHLHPMSQLSSAVSAMQSESHFAKAYSEGVNKAKYWETTYEDTMDLIAKLPSLAALIFRHLYRDGKMATTIETDWSANFAHMLGFTEPNFIELLRLYLTIHADHEGGNVSAHTCHLVGSALSDPYLSFAASMNGLAGPLHGLANQEVLVWLTKLQKDLGGEVSDEKMREFIWHTLNNGQVVPGYGHAVLRKTDPRYTCQREFAQKHLPNDPLFKLVSQVYRVAPLVMQEHGKAANPWPNVDAHSGVLLKYYGLSEMSFYTVLFGVSRALGVLSSLVWDRALGLPIERPKSMTTEALQAIVKK
;
A
#
# COMPACT_ATOMS: atom_id res chain seq x y z
N MET A 1 -30.97 61.57 -1.74
CA MET A 1 -32.36 61.86 -1.36
C MET A 1 -32.77 60.91 -0.25
N TYR A 2 -33.22 61.48 0.87
CA TYR A 2 -34.12 60.98 1.92
C TYR A 2 -34.21 59.46 2.25
N ARG A 3 -33.79 59.13 3.47
CA ARG A 3 -34.44 58.18 4.42
C ARG A 3 -35.55 58.93 5.20
N PRO A 4 -36.35 58.35 6.14
CA PRO A 4 -36.84 56.97 6.39
C PRO A 4 -38.31 56.92 6.95
N SER A 5 -38.84 55.72 7.28
CA SER A 5 -39.79 55.45 8.40
C SER A 5 -39.83 53.93 8.70
N SER A 6 -39.35 53.39 9.84
CA SER A 6 -39.99 53.20 11.19
C SER A 6 -41.18 52.22 11.15
N GLU A 7 -41.37 51.17 11.97
CA GLU A 7 -41.00 50.78 13.36
C GLU A 7 -41.21 49.25 13.51
N HIS A 8 -40.41 48.47 14.28
CA HIS A 8 -40.45 48.39 15.74
C HIS A 8 -39.10 47.97 16.35
N LYS A 9 -38.68 48.68 17.39
CA LYS A 9 -37.64 48.36 18.37
C LYS A 9 -38.30 48.30 19.75
N ALA A 10 -37.96 47.29 20.55
CA ALA A 10 -37.92 47.26 22.03
C ALA A 10 -37.93 45.79 22.51
N ILE A 11 -37.32 45.29 23.60
CA ILE A 11 -36.49 45.73 24.74
C ILE A 11 -35.98 44.41 25.41
N TYR A 12 -34.89 44.49 26.20
CA TYR A 12 -34.22 43.47 27.06
C TYR A 12 -32.98 42.79 26.48
N HIS A 13 -31.77 43.23 26.92
CA HIS A 13 -30.64 42.35 27.38
C HIS A 13 -29.27 43.05 27.60
N ASP A 14 -29.09 44.36 27.40
CA ASP A 14 -27.72 44.95 27.36
C ASP A 14 -27.19 45.60 28.66
N LEU A 15 -27.92 45.56 29.79
CA LEU A 15 -27.42 46.15 31.06
C LEU A 15 -26.77 45.15 32.03
N GLU A 16 -27.25 43.90 32.11
CA GLU A 16 -26.69 42.91 33.05
C GLU A 16 -25.35 42.31 32.56
N PHE A 17 -25.16 42.19 31.24
CA PHE A 17 -23.94 41.61 30.66
C PHE A 17 -22.70 42.50 30.83
N LYS A 18 -22.86 43.83 30.84
CA LYS A 18 -21.72 44.76 31.02
C LYS A 18 -21.20 44.78 32.45
N GLN A 19 -22.07 44.57 33.44
CA GLN A 19 -21.68 44.47 34.86
C GLN A 19 -21.00 43.13 35.18
N LEU A 20 -21.44 42.03 34.55
CA LEU A 20 -20.77 40.72 34.66
C LEU A 20 -19.36 40.74 34.03
N ARG A 21 -19.21 41.34 32.85
CA ARG A 21 -17.91 41.45 32.14
C ARG A 21 -16.90 42.31 32.89
N ALA A 22 -17.34 43.40 33.52
CA ALA A 22 -16.47 44.28 34.30
C ALA A 22 -15.90 43.56 35.54
N THR A 23 -16.75 42.81 36.24
CA THR A 23 -16.39 42.11 37.48
C THR A 23 -15.49 40.90 37.21
N MET A 24 -15.78 40.11 36.17
CA MET A 24 -14.91 39.00 35.76
C MET A 24 -13.54 39.48 35.24
N SER A 25 -13.46 40.61 34.54
CA SER A 25 -12.18 41.14 34.04
C SER A 25 -11.24 41.65 35.14
N ALA A 26 -11.77 42.02 36.31
CA ALA A 26 -10.96 42.50 37.44
C ALA A 26 -10.34 41.32 38.20
N SER A 27 -11.14 40.28 38.48
CA SER A 27 -10.64 39.05 39.12
C SER A 27 -9.65 38.28 38.24
N PHE A 28 -9.86 38.26 36.91
CA PHE A 28 -8.94 37.60 35.97
C PHE A 28 -7.60 38.33 35.83
N ARG A 29 -7.60 39.68 35.90
CA ARG A 29 -6.38 40.49 35.88
C ARG A 29 -5.54 40.35 37.16
N GLU A 30 -6.20 40.23 38.31
CA GLU A 30 -5.52 39.97 39.60
C GLU A 30 -4.89 38.56 39.63
N LEU A 31 -5.57 37.56 39.05
CA LEU A 31 -5.06 36.19 38.93
C LEU A 31 -3.88 36.11 37.96
N HIS A 32 -3.98 36.76 36.79
CA HIS A 32 -2.89 36.82 35.81
C HIS A 32 -1.64 37.48 36.39
N LYS A 33 -1.80 38.60 37.11
CA LYS A 33 -0.67 39.28 37.73
C LYS A 33 0.07 38.40 38.75
N LYS A 34 -0.66 37.59 39.53
CA LYS A 34 -0.07 36.65 40.49
C LYS A 34 0.57 35.42 39.82
N LEU A 35 0.08 35.02 38.65
CA LEU A 35 0.67 33.97 37.82
C LEU A 35 1.95 34.47 37.13
N ASP A 36 1.92 35.67 36.54
CA ASP A 36 3.08 36.29 35.89
C ASP A 36 4.24 36.53 36.87
N GLU A 37 3.93 36.96 38.11
CA GLU A 37 4.92 37.15 39.18
C GLU A 37 5.55 35.82 39.64
N ARG A 38 4.83 34.69 39.54
CA ARG A 38 5.36 33.34 39.86
C ARG A 38 6.07 32.67 38.68
N GLU A 39 5.61 32.91 37.45
CA GLU A 39 6.29 32.47 36.21
C GLU A 39 7.65 33.13 36.03
N ALA A 40 7.79 34.42 36.39
CA ALA A 40 9.07 35.12 36.34
C ALA A 40 10.14 34.46 37.23
N VAL A 41 9.75 34.02 38.45
CA VAL A 41 10.66 33.36 39.40
C VAL A 41 11.06 31.94 38.94
N LEU A 42 10.12 31.20 38.35
CA LEU A 42 10.41 29.88 37.75
C LEU A 42 11.25 29.99 36.47
N GLY A 43 10.98 31.01 35.64
CA GLY A 43 11.70 31.32 34.41
C GLY A 43 13.18 31.60 34.65
N ASP A 44 13.50 32.44 35.65
CA ASP A 44 14.89 32.75 36.01
C ASP A 44 15.67 31.51 36.51
N THR A 45 14.98 30.62 37.24
CA THR A 45 15.58 29.39 37.78
C THR A 45 15.84 28.36 36.67
N LEU A 46 14.90 28.21 35.73
CA LEU A 46 15.00 27.33 34.57
C LEU A 46 16.05 27.84 33.57
N GLU A 47 16.08 29.14 33.27
CA GLU A 47 17.04 29.73 32.34
C GLU A 47 18.48 29.59 32.87
N SER A 48 18.70 29.75 34.19
CA SER A 48 20.01 29.55 34.81
C SER A 48 20.49 28.08 34.72
N THR A 49 19.55 27.12 34.80
CA THR A 49 19.83 25.68 34.68
C THR A 49 20.10 25.29 33.23
N PHE A 50 19.33 25.86 32.30
CA PHE A 50 19.50 25.65 30.86
C PHE A 50 20.83 26.22 30.36
N LYS A 51 21.22 27.42 30.82
CA LYS A 51 22.53 28.02 30.51
C LYS A 51 23.68 27.14 31.02
N ARG A 52 23.62 26.62 32.25
CA ARG A 52 24.64 25.71 32.79
C ARG A 52 24.73 24.39 32.01
N ASN A 53 23.59 23.81 31.63
CA ASN A 53 23.55 22.56 30.86
C ASN A 53 24.03 22.76 29.41
N SER A 54 23.69 23.90 28.79
CA SER A 54 24.17 24.30 27.47
C SER A 54 25.70 24.51 27.47
N GLU A 55 26.25 25.19 28.49
CA GLU A 55 27.70 25.36 28.62
C GLU A 55 28.43 24.04 28.86
N ARG A 56 27.87 23.13 29.67
CA ARG A 56 28.43 21.78 29.86
C ARG A 56 28.42 20.98 28.56
N LYS A 57 27.32 21.02 27.81
CA LYS A 57 27.21 20.37 26.49
C LYS A 57 28.23 20.93 25.49
N LYS A 58 28.41 22.25 25.48
CA LYS A 58 29.38 22.92 24.60
C LYS A 58 30.82 22.56 24.94
N LYS A 59 31.19 22.52 26.23
CA LYS A 59 32.53 22.08 26.68
C LYS A 59 32.80 20.62 26.34
N ARG A 60 31.83 19.74 26.61
CA ARG A 60 31.91 18.30 26.30
C ARG A 60 32.10 18.05 24.80
N ASN A 61 31.29 18.68 23.95
CA ASN A 61 31.38 18.50 22.49
C ASN A 61 32.72 19.03 21.93
N ALA A 62 33.25 20.13 22.49
CA ALA A 62 34.57 20.62 22.11
C ALA A 62 35.70 19.65 22.52
N GLU A 63 35.57 18.98 23.66
CA GLU A 63 36.51 17.93 24.10
C GLU A 63 36.42 16.69 23.21
N LEU A 64 35.21 16.26 22.84
CA LEU A 64 34.97 15.12 21.94
C LEU A 64 35.62 15.35 20.57
N GLU A 65 35.43 16.53 20.00
CA GLU A 65 36.00 16.93 18.71
C GLU A 65 37.53 16.92 18.74
N LYS A 66 38.12 17.42 19.84
CA LYS A 66 39.57 17.41 20.02
C LYS A 66 40.12 15.98 20.15
N LEU A 67 39.43 15.12 20.88
CA LEU A 67 39.83 13.72 21.07
C LEU A 67 39.72 12.92 19.77
N ARG A 68 38.66 13.13 18.98
CA ARG A 68 38.48 12.47 17.67
C ARG A 68 39.56 12.87 16.67
N LYS A 69 39.88 14.16 16.55
CA LYS A 69 41.00 14.63 15.71
C LYS A 69 42.35 14.08 16.16
N THR A 70 42.55 13.94 17.47
CA THR A 70 43.79 13.35 18.02
C THR A 70 43.85 11.85 17.71
N TYR A 71 42.73 11.14 17.82
CA TYR A 71 42.61 9.72 17.49
C TYR A 71 42.95 9.48 16.01
N GLU A 72 42.31 10.23 15.11
CA GLU A 72 42.46 10.10 13.65
C GLU A 72 43.89 10.44 13.18
N MET A 73 44.52 11.45 13.79
CA MET A 73 45.92 11.79 13.52
C MET A 73 46.89 10.68 13.97
N VAL A 74 46.65 10.10 15.15
CA VAL A 74 47.51 9.01 15.67
C VAL A 74 47.30 7.73 14.86
N GLU A 75 46.07 7.40 14.49
CA GLU A 75 45.74 6.27 13.62
C GLU A 75 46.40 6.39 12.24
N THR A 76 46.35 7.57 11.63
CA THR A 76 47.00 7.83 10.33
C THR A 76 48.52 7.64 10.42
N ASN A 77 49.18 8.18 11.45
CA ASN A 77 50.63 8.02 11.65
C ASN A 77 51.06 6.57 11.95
N LEU A 78 50.17 5.76 12.53
CA LEU A 78 50.43 4.33 12.79
C LEU A 78 50.26 3.47 11.54
N SER A 79 49.44 3.90 10.57
CA SER A 79 49.31 3.22 9.27
C SER A 79 50.57 3.34 8.39
N GLU A 80 51.45 4.31 8.68
CA GLU A 80 52.67 4.60 7.92
C GLU A 80 53.97 4.00 8.52
N THR A 81 53.91 3.38 9.70
CA THR A 81 55.10 2.81 10.38
C THR A 81 54.92 1.33 10.76
N SER A 82 55.98 0.52 10.66
CA SER A 82 55.94 -0.94 10.92
C SER A 82 55.86 -1.33 12.42
N LEU A 83 55.29 -0.47 13.27
CA LEU A 83 55.19 -0.63 14.73
C LEU A 83 53.72 -0.69 15.18
N VAL A 84 52.92 -1.50 14.47
CA VAL A 84 51.46 -1.59 14.63
C VAL A 84 51.06 -2.00 16.07
N ASP A 85 51.79 -2.91 16.70
CA ASP A 85 51.41 -3.45 18.01
C ASP A 85 51.63 -2.49 19.19
N THR A 86 52.58 -1.56 19.10
CA THR A 86 52.85 -0.56 20.16
C THR A 86 51.97 0.68 20.03
N GLY A 87 51.49 0.97 18.82
CA GLY A 87 50.61 2.10 18.54
C GLY A 87 49.16 1.93 19.02
N LEU A 88 48.63 0.72 18.87
CA LEU A 88 47.27 0.39 19.32
C LEU A 88 47.08 0.53 20.83
N GLU A 89 48.13 0.30 21.64
CA GLU A 89 48.11 0.55 23.09
C GLU A 89 47.95 2.05 23.42
N ALA A 90 48.51 2.95 22.61
CA ALA A 90 48.43 4.40 22.82
C ALA A 90 47.04 4.99 22.49
N LEU A 91 46.25 4.30 21.66
CA LEU A 91 44.89 4.73 21.27
C LEU A 91 43.80 4.33 22.30
N LYS A 92 44.02 3.29 23.11
CA LYS A 92 43.05 2.79 24.11
C LYS A 92 42.56 3.85 25.11
N PRO A 93 43.41 4.74 25.68
CA PRO A 93 42.95 5.77 26.61
C PRO A 93 42.06 6.82 25.94
N ILE A 94 42.36 7.18 24.69
CA ILE A 94 41.57 8.16 23.91
C ILE A 94 40.19 7.57 23.58
N GLN A 95 40.16 6.31 23.14
CA GLN A 95 38.91 5.62 22.82
C GLN A 95 38.03 5.43 24.06
N THR A 96 38.62 5.07 25.20
CA THR A 96 37.91 4.96 26.48
C THR A 96 37.30 6.30 26.89
N ARG A 97 38.04 7.41 26.77
CA ARG A 97 37.54 8.75 27.13
C ARG A 97 36.43 9.23 26.20
N ILE A 98 36.50 8.91 24.91
CA ILE A 98 35.41 9.19 23.95
C ILE A 98 34.13 8.44 24.39
N ILE A 99 34.23 7.15 24.72
CA ILE A 99 33.10 6.33 25.18
C ILE A 99 32.51 6.88 26.49
N GLU A 100 33.35 7.32 27.43
CA GLU A 100 32.88 7.95 28.67
C GLU A 100 32.11 9.24 28.41
N LEU A 101 32.64 10.15 27.58
CA LEU A 101 31.99 11.41 27.23
C LEU A 101 30.69 11.20 26.42
N GLU A 102 30.63 10.16 25.60
CA GLU A 102 29.41 9.75 24.88
C GLU A 102 28.36 9.19 25.85
N LYS A 103 28.77 8.40 26.86
CA LYS A 103 27.88 7.93 27.94
C LYS A 103 27.38 9.07 28.83
N GLU A 104 28.23 10.03 29.16
CA GLU A 104 27.82 11.27 29.84
C GLU A 104 26.76 12.04 29.04
N GLY A 105 26.71 11.86 27.71
CA GLY A 105 25.65 12.41 26.86
C GLY A 105 24.30 11.69 26.93
N ASN A 106 24.30 10.40 27.26
CA ASN A 106 23.10 9.61 27.47
C ASN A 106 22.51 9.76 28.89
N VAL A 107 23.28 10.30 29.84
CA VAL A 107 22.89 10.45 31.27
C VAL A 107 22.39 11.87 31.61
N ILE A 108 22.28 12.79 30.65
CA ILE A 108 21.53 14.05 30.86
C ILE A 108 20.02 13.78 30.75
N GLN A 109 19.53 12.80 31.53
CA GLN A 109 18.13 12.74 31.96
C GLN A 109 18.00 13.73 33.12
N PHE A 110 16.95 14.53 33.08
CA PHE A 110 16.66 15.56 34.05
C PHE A 110 16.72 15.02 35.49
N GLY A 111 17.74 15.41 36.24
CA GLY A 111 17.82 15.18 37.68
C GLY A 111 16.83 16.09 38.41
N TRP A 112 15.59 15.61 38.57
CA TRP A 112 14.67 16.15 39.57
C TRP A 112 14.72 15.25 40.79
N ASP A 113 15.06 15.81 41.95
CA ASP A 113 14.85 15.18 43.24
C ASP A 113 13.34 14.98 43.41
N THR A 114 12.90 13.72 43.49
CA THR A 114 11.49 13.32 43.54
C THR A 114 10.73 13.99 44.68
N SER A 115 11.43 14.43 45.72
CA SER A 115 10.84 15.16 46.85
C SER A 115 10.32 16.56 46.48
N THR A 116 10.91 17.23 45.48
CA THR A 116 10.51 18.60 45.09
C THR A 116 9.28 18.60 44.19
N LEU A 117 9.10 17.53 43.40
CA LEU A 117 7.95 17.37 42.49
C LEU A 117 6.66 17.01 43.27
N GLU A 118 6.77 16.15 44.29
CA GLU A 118 5.64 15.82 45.17
C GLU A 118 5.18 17.03 45.99
N GLN A 119 6.09 17.91 46.38
CA GLN A 119 5.75 19.14 47.09
C GLN A 119 5.00 20.14 46.19
N ALA A 120 5.42 20.29 44.93
CA ALA A 120 4.74 21.12 43.94
C ALA A 120 3.34 20.59 43.55
N ILE A 121 3.20 19.26 43.44
CA ILE A 121 1.91 18.61 43.12
C ILE A 121 0.93 18.73 44.30
N ASN A 122 1.39 18.59 45.54
CA ASN A 122 0.55 18.75 46.73
C ASN A 122 0.10 20.21 46.97
N GLU A 123 0.92 21.20 46.61
CA GLU A 123 0.54 22.61 46.67
C GLU A 123 -0.45 23.02 45.56
N LEU A 124 -0.41 22.37 44.39
CA LEU A 124 -1.39 22.58 43.31
C LEU A 124 -2.74 21.91 43.61
N GLY A 125 -2.74 20.72 44.23
CA GLY A 125 -3.96 19.99 44.59
C GLY A 125 -4.81 20.69 45.67
N SER A 126 -4.19 21.49 46.53
CA SER A 126 -4.87 22.19 47.63
C SER A 126 -5.55 23.51 47.21
N PHE A 127 -5.31 24.01 45.99
CA PHE A 127 -5.98 25.20 45.45
C PHE A 127 -7.31 24.91 44.73
N MET A 128 -7.50 23.68 44.25
CA MET A 128 -8.68 23.27 43.46
C MET A 128 -9.92 22.89 44.30
N VAL A 129 -9.79 22.77 45.62
CA VAL A 129 -10.87 22.30 46.53
C VAL A 129 -11.74 23.46 47.08
N MET A 130 -11.40 24.72 46.80
CA MET A 130 -12.08 25.90 47.38
C MET A 130 -13.12 26.59 46.47
N SER A 131 -13.51 26.01 45.33
CA SER A 131 -14.57 26.58 44.48
C SER A 131 -15.45 25.53 43.81
N GLY A 132 -16.53 25.13 44.48
CA GLY A 132 -17.60 24.34 43.85
C GLY A 132 -18.50 23.59 44.83
N SER A 133 -19.35 24.32 45.56
CA SER A 133 -20.41 23.75 46.40
C SER A 133 -21.74 23.63 45.64
N GLY A 134 -22.36 22.44 45.66
CA GLY A 134 -23.78 22.30 45.98
C GLY A 134 -24.74 21.62 44.98
N ARG A 135 -25.31 20.48 45.43
CA ARG A 135 -26.54 19.77 45.00
C ARG A 135 -26.42 18.98 43.68
N GLU A 136 -26.82 17.71 43.54
CA GLU A 136 -27.91 16.94 44.16
C GLU A 136 -27.53 15.46 44.48
N GLU A 137 -27.96 14.99 45.65
CA GLU A 137 -28.20 13.56 45.97
C GLU A 137 -29.72 13.33 46.04
N GLU A 138 -30.19 12.21 45.45
CA GLU A 138 -31.24 11.29 45.94
C GLU A 138 -31.96 10.61 44.76
N LEU A 139 -31.80 9.29 44.62
CA LEU A 139 -32.88 8.31 44.44
C LEU A 139 -32.32 6.93 44.05
N PHE A 140 -32.40 6.01 45.02
CA PHE A 140 -32.84 4.61 44.95
C PHE A 140 -31.94 3.65 45.76
N HIS A 141 -32.51 3.25 46.90
CA HIS A 141 -32.08 2.13 47.74
C HIS A 141 -32.92 0.88 47.43
N ASP A 142 -32.29 -0.27 47.73
CA ASP A 142 -32.82 -1.61 48.03
C ASP A 142 -33.00 -2.61 46.89
N HIS A 143 -32.13 -3.63 46.87
CA HIS A 143 -32.46 -5.00 47.33
C HIS A 143 -31.17 -5.79 47.67
N VAL A 144 -31.16 -6.38 48.87
CA VAL A 144 -30.07 -7.20 49.45
C VAL A 144 -30.22 -8.67 49.03
N GLY A 145 -29.10 -9.35 48.72
CA GLY A 145 -29.03 -10.80 48.56
C GLY A 145 -27.60 -11.34 48.68
N ASN A 146 -27.37 -12.12 49.74
CA ASN A 146 -26.11 -12.72 50.22
C ASN A 146 -25.25 -13.51 49.20
N GLY A 147 -23.91 -13.38 49.32
CA GLY A 147 -22.92 -14.32 48.80
C GLY A 147 -21.48 -13.93 49.20
N SER A 148 -20.75 -14.84 49.87
CA SER A 148 -19.40 -14.69 50.45
C SER A 148 -18.27 -14.32 49.45
N PRO A 149 -17.11 -13.83 49.92
CA PRO A 149 -16.16 -13.08 49.11
C PRO A 149 -15.32 -14.00 48.21
N ILE A 150 -15.42 -13.80 46.90
CA ILE A 150 -14.47 -14.33 45.93
C ILE A 150 -13.52 -13.17 45.59
N SER A 151 -12.25 -13.31 45.98
CA SER A 151 -11.17 -12.40 45.60
C SER A 151 -11.16 -12.20 44.08
N PRO A 152 -11.11 -10.96 43.57
CA PRO A 152 -10.94 -10.75 42.14
C PRO A 152 -9.55 -11.27 41.72
N PRO A 153 -9.43 -12.01 40.61
CA PRO A 153 -8.13 -12.40 40.08
C PRO A 153 -7.36 -11.13 39.72
N ARG A 154 -6.06 -11.13 40.04
CA ARG A 154 -5.10 -10.19 39.47
C ARG A 154 -5.15 -10.36 37.95
N ASN A 155 -5.86 -9.46 37.27
CA ASN A 155 -5.59 -9.21 35.87
C ASN A 155 -4.34 -8.35 35.83
N ASP A 156 -3.19 -9.03 35.80
CA ASP A 156 -2.00 -8.48 35.18
C ASP A 156 -2.39 -8.17 33.74
N VAL A 157 -2.75 -6.90 33.47
CA VAL A 157 -2.86 -6.41 32.09
C VAL A 157 -1.42 -6.35 31.59
N GLU A 158 -0.96 -7.45 31.00
CA GLU A 158 0.13 -7.38 30.05
C GLU A 158 -0.29 -6.37 28.99
N ILE A 159 0.38 -5.22 29.00
CA ILE A 159 0.34 -4.28 27.89
C ILE A 159 0.97 -5.03 26.72
N HIS A 160 0.12 -5.65 25.88
CA HIS A 160 0.53 -6.10 24.57
C HIS A 160 0.86 -4.85 23.74
N ASN A 161 2.09 -4.37 23.89
CA ASN A 161 2.78 -3.62 22.84
C ASN A 161 3.08 -4.60 21.70
N SER A 162 2.05 -5.12 21.05
CA SER A 162 2.21 -5.81 19.78
C SER A 162 2.49 -4.75 18.73
N ILE A 163 3.77 -4.50 18.51
CA ILE A 163 4.26 -4.03 17.21
C ILE A 163 3.65 -4.99 16.19
N PRO A 164 3.01 -4.53 15.10
CA PRO A 164 2.74 -5.42 13.99
C PRO A 164 4.10 -5.90 13.48
N ASP A 165 4.47 -7.13 13.85
CA ASP A 165 5.31 -7.94 12.97
C ASP A 165 4.65 -7.90 11.58
N TYR A 166 5.40 -8.01 10.51
CA TYR A 166 4.94 -7.90 9.10
C TYR A 166 4.96 -6.48 8.50
N VAL A 167 6.16 -5.89 8.40
CA VAL A 167 6.49 -5.15 7.17
C VAL A 167 7.88 -5.58 6.69
N THR A 168 7.94 -6.51 5.73
CA THR A 168 9.18 -7.11 5.14
C THR A 168 9.89 -6.20 4.14
N ASP A 169 9.61 -4.92 4.24
CA ASP A 169 9.85 -3.92 3.23
C ASP A 169 10.62 -2.80 3.91
N GLU A 170 11.74 -2.31 3.36
CA GLU A 170 12.45 -1.23 4.08
C GLU A 170 11.53 -0.02 4.28
N PRO A 171 11.54 0.59 5.49
CA PRO A 171 10.79 1.81 5.78
C PRO A 171 11.23 2.92 4.82
N ARG A 172 10.31 3.85 4.53
CA ARG A 172 10.64 5.01 3.69
C ARG A 172 11.79 5.77 4.36
N ASP A 173 12.87 5.99 3.62
CA ASP A 173 13.96 6.83 4.09
C ASP A 173 13.57 8.30 3.95
N TYR A 174 13.00 8.86 5.02
CA TYR A 174 12.58 10.25 5.08
C TYR A 174 13.76 11.22 5.12
N LEU A 175 14.97 10.76 5.46
CA LEU A 175 16.16 11.61 5.56
C LEU A 175 16.75 11.96 4.19
N GLN A 176 16.34 11.27 3.12
CA GLN A 176 16.72 11.58 1.74
C GLN A 176 15.83 12.64 1.08
N ILE A 177 14.81 13.16 1.76
CA ILE A 177 13.97 14.24 1.23
C ILE A 177 14.74 15.56 1.37
N SER A 178 15.67 15.82 0.44
CA SER A 178 16.47 17.05 0.42
C SER A 178 16.09 18.01 -0.71
N GLU A 179 15.63 17.48 -1.85
CA GLU A 179 15.27 18.28 -3.03
C GLU A 179 13.90 17.85 -3.60
N PRO A 180 13.08 18.79 -4.11
CA PRO A 180 11.82 18.46 -4.74
C PRO A 180 12.12 17.73 -6.06
N LEU A 181 11.53 16.55 -6.23
CA LEU A 181 11.61 15.80 -7.49
C LEU A 181 10.91 16.53 -8.64
N LEU A 182 9.90 17.33 -8.31
CA LEU A 182 9.05 18.06 -9.23
C LEU A 182 8.35 19.20 -8.46
N SER A 183 8.34 20.38 -9.05
CA SER A 183 7.52 21.51 -8.61
C SER A 183 6.51 21.83 -9.71
N VAL A 184 5.23 21.85 -9.36
CA VAL A 184 4.11 22.05 -10.29
C VAL A 184 3.18 23.12 -9.78
N GLY A 185 2.60 23.86 -10.72
CA GLY A 185 1.73 24.97 -10.41
C GLY A 185 2.47 26.30 -10.26
N MET A 186 1.75 27.38 -10.54
CA MET A 186 2.15 28.75 -10.21
C MET A 186 0.89 29.55 -9.84
N THR A 187 1.04 30.68 -9.16
CA THR A 187 -0.12 31.50 -8.78
C THR A 187 -0.87 32.03 -10.00
N GLY A 188 -2.17 31.75 -10.09
CA GLY A 188 -3.01 32.30 -11.16
C GLY A 188 -4.34 31.55 -11.35
N GLY A 189 -4.98 31.75 -12.49
CA GLY A 189 -6.30 31.20 -12.81
C GLY A 189 -6.38 30.38 -14.09
N ASP A 190 -5.33 30.35 -14.90
CA ASP A 190 -5.29 29.54 -16.14
C ASP A 190 -5.08 28.05 -15.80
N PRO A 191 -5.31 27.11 -16.75
CA PRO A 191 -4.99 25.70 -16.56
C PRO A 191 -3.53 25.49 -16.13
N GLY A 192 -3.32 24.70 -15.09
CA GLY A 192 -2.01 24.48 -14.48
C GLY A 192 -1.57 25.57 -13.50
N GLN A 193 -2.34 26.65 -13.33
CA GLN A 193 -2.12 27.67 -12.28
C GLN A 193 -3.06 27.44 -11.10
N LEU A 194 -2.58 27.64 -9.88
CA LEU A 194 -3.30 27.37 -8.63
C LEU A 194 -3.46 28.65 -7.80
N LYS A 195 -4.51 28.74 -6.99
CA LYS A 195 -4.75 29.87 -6.10
C LYS A 195 -5.24 29.43 -4.72
N SER A 196 -4.35 29.56 -3.74
CA SER A 196 -4.57 29.11 -2.35
C SER A 196 -4.97 27.63 -2.28
N SER A 197 -4.31 26.75 -3.03
CA SER A 197 -4.62 25.33 -3.05
C SER A 197 -4.51 24.70 -1.66
N CYS A 198 -5.48 23.86 -1.29
CA CYS A 198 -5.55 23.23 0.03
C CYS A 198 -5.27 21.73 -0.06
N GLY A 199 -6.30 20.90 -0.26
CA GLY A 199 -6.19 19.45 -0.26
C GLY A 199 -5.51 18.85 -1.49
N LEU A 200 -4.86 17.72 -1.25
CA LEU A 200 -4.07 16.97 -2.23
C LEU A 200 -4.41 15.48 -2.14
N ALA A 201 -4.56 14.80 -3.28
CA ALA A 201 -4.58 13.34 -3.36
C ALA A 201 -3.79 12.87 -4.56
N VAL A 202 -3.37 11.62 -4.52
CA VAL A 202 -2.66 10.95 -5.60
C VAL A 202 -3.34 9.65 -5.94
N ASP A 203 -3.38 9.32 -7.22
CA ASP A 203 -3.70 7.99 -7.72
C ASP A 203 -2.47 7.43 -8.43
N ASP A 204 -1.78 6.50 -7.77
CA ASP A 204 -0.57 5.92 -8.33
C ASP A 204 -0.83 5.05 -9.57
N LEU A 205 -2.03 4.44 -9.66
CA LEU A 205 -2.38 3.56 -10.77
C LEU A 205 -2.48 4.35 -12.07
N SER A 206 -3.20 5.47 -12.05
CA SER A 206 -3.30 6.36 -13.21
C SER A 206 -2.19 7.41 -13.29
N LYS A 207 -1.29 7.45 -12.30
CA LYS A 207 -0.18 8.43 -12.17
C LYS A 207 -0.66 9.88 -12.17
N ARG A 208 -1.71 10.15 -11.39
CA ARG A 208 -2.37 11.46 -11.32
C ARG A 208 -2.27 12.09 -9.94
N ILE A 209 -2.15 13.40 -9.92
CA ILE A 209 -2.20 14.28 -8.74
C ILE A 209 -3.48 15.10 -8.85
N PHE A 210 -4.27 15.16 -7.79
CA PHE A 210 -5.52 15.90 -7.71
C PHE A 210 -5.37 17.00 -6.67
N VAL A 211 -5.70 18.24 -7.05
CA VAL A 211 -5.52 19.42 -6.21
C VAL A 211 -6.85 20.14 -6.06
N ALA A 212 -7.24 20.43 -4.81
CA ALA A 212 -8.33 21.35 -4.50
C ALA A 212 -7.82 22.79 -4.65
N ASP A 213 -8.26 23.45 -5.72
CA ASP A 213 -7.87 24.81 -6.06
C ASP A 213 -8.89 25.80 -5.45
N TYR A 214 -8.76 26.01 -4.14
CA TYR A 214 -9.75 26.65 -3.27
C TYR A 214 -10.28 27.98 -3.82
N LYS A 215 -9.42 28.95 -4.18
CA LYS A 215 -9.91 30.27 -4.65
C LYS A 215 -10.37 30.27 -6.10
N ASN A 216 -9.90 29.33 -6.93
CA ASN A 216 -10.43 29.17 -8.29
C ASN A 216 -11.68 28.28 -8.33
N ARG A 217 -12.07 27.69 -7.19
CA ARG A 217 -13.30 26.90 -6.99
C ARG A 217 -13.37 25.68 -7.90
N ARG A 218 -12.25 24.97 -8.06
CA ARG A 218 -12.15 23.83 -8.98
C ARG A 218 -11.24 22.75 -8.45
N ILE A 219 -11.30 21.59 -9.09
CA ILE A 219 -10.29 20.54 -8.98
C ILE A 219 -9.42 20.57 -10.22
N GLN A 220 -8.10 20.48 -10.03
CA GLN A 220 -7.16 20.28 -11.13
C GLN A 220 -6.47 18.92 -11.02
N ILE A 221 -6.26 18.28 -12.19
CA ILE A 221 -5.56 17.01 -12.32
C ILE A 221 -4.23 17.25 -13.02
N PHE A 222 -3.13 16.81 -12.40
CA PHE A 222 -1.79 16.82 -12.98
C PHE A 222 -1.28 15.39 -13.19
N THR A 223 -0.37 15.19 -14.16
CA THR A 223 0.44 13.96 -14.23
C THR A 223 1.53 13.98 -13.16
N PHE A 224 2.13 12.83 -12.88
CA PHE A 224 3.35 12.73 -12.06
C PHE A 224 4.58 13.43 -12.65
N ASP A 225 4.53 13.81 -13.93
CA ASP A 225 5.57 14.62 -14.60
C ASP A 225 5.20 16.11 -14.60
N GLY A 226 4.04 16.47 -14.05
CA GLY A 226 3.63 17.85 -13.81
C GLY A 226 2.79 18.52 -14.88
N ASN A 227 2.33 17.77 -15.87
CA ASN A 227 1.45 18.30 -16.92
C ASN A 227 0.02 18.41 -16.41
N CYS A 228 -0.62 19.56 -16.58
CA CYS A 228 -2.04 19.72 -16.30
C CYS A 228 -2.87 18.94 -17.34
N LEU A 229 -3.72 18.03 -16.87
CA LEU A 229 -4.56 17.16 -17.70
C LEU A 229 -5.99 17.67 -17.84
N ALA A 230 -6.57 18.17 -16.76
CA ALA A 230 -7.97 18.55 -16.70
C ALA A 230 -8.27 19.45 -15.51
N GLU A 231 -9.36 20.21 -15.63
CA GLU A 231 -9.93 21.05 -14.60
C GLU A 231 -11.47 20.94 -14.64
N PHE A 232 -12.12 20.88 -13.48
CA PHE A 232 -13.58 20.76 -13.39
C PHE A 232 -14.12 21.24 -12.03
N GLY A 233 -15.44 21.43 -11.97
CA GLY A 233 -16.17 21.76 -10.74
C GLY A 233 -16.40 23.26 -10.51
N GLU A 234 -15.97 24.16 -11.41
CA GLU A 234 -16.09 25.63 -11.26
C GLU A 234 -17.52 26.13 -11.03
N SER A 235 -18.52 25.40 -11.54
CA SER A 235 -19.94 25.72 -11.35
C SER A 235 -20.56 25.09 -10.12
N GLU A 236 -19.95 24.04 -9.57
CA GLU A 236 -20.50 23.20 -8.51
C GLU A 236 -19.83 23.43 -7.16
N LEU A 237 -18.56 23.85 -7.16
CA LEU A 237 -17.76 24.09 -5.97
C LEU A 237 -17.75 25.58 -5.61
N PHE A 238 -17.71 25.86 -4.31
CA PHE A 238 -17.59 27.21 -3.77
C PHE A 238 -16.27 27.38 -3.02
N GLU A 239 -15.96 26.47 -2.10
CA GLU A 239 -14.73 26.51 -1.30
C GLU A 239 -14.20 25.08 -1.10
N PRO A 240 -13.67 24.44 -2.18
CA PRO A 240 -13.17 23.06 -2.11
C PRO A 240 -11.94 22.98 -1.22
N TYR A 241 -11.91 22.02 -0.30
CA TYR A 241 -10.89 21.96 0.74
C TYR A 241 -10.20 20.60 0.83
N GLY A 242 -10.77 19.62 1.52
CA GLY A 242 -10.25 18.26 1.62
C GLY A 242 -10.71 17.43 0.44
N LEU A 243 -9.87 16.50 -0.02
CA LEU A 243 -10.28 15.57 -1.09
C LEU A 243 -9.64 14.19 -0.92
N CYS A 244 -10.31 13.18 -1.46
CA CYS A 244 -9.79 11.82 -1.60
C CYS A 244 -10.31 11.18 -2.90
N VAL A 245 -9.61 10.16 -3.39
CA VAL A 245 -9.91 9.51 -4.66
C VAL A 245 -10.12 8.01 -4.45
N ARG A 246 -11.17 7.46 -5.04
CA ARG A 246 -11.47 6.02 -5.02
C ARG A 246 -12.02 5.57 -6.37
N GLY A 247 -11.25 4.73 -7.07
CA GLY A 247 -11.64 4.24 -8.40
C GLY A 247 -11.80 5.39 -9.40
N ASP A 248 -12.96 5.52 -10.01
CA ASP A 248 -13.28 6.63 -10.93
C ASP A 248 -13.95 7.83 -10.23
N THR A 249 -13.98 7.87 -8.90
CA THR A 249 -14.68 8.92 -8.16
C THR A 249 -13.72 9.72 -7.29
N ILE A 250 -13.82 11.04 -7.35
CA ILE A 250 -13.21 11.95 -6.40
C ILE A 250 -14.28 12.48 -5.45
N TYR A 251 -13.95 12.57 -4.17
CA TYR A 251 -14.80 13.13 -3.13
C TYR A 251 -14.11 14.36 -2.56
N VAL A 252 -14.85 15.45 -2.45
CA VAL A 252 -14.32 16.77 -2.13
C VAL A 252 -15.22 17.39 -1.06
N THR A 253 -14.66 17.81 0.06
CA THR A 253 -15.38 18.66 1.01
C THR A 253 -15.39 20.10 0.52
N ASP A 254 -16.52 20.76 0.74
CA ASP A 254 -16.75 22.14 0.32
C ASP A 254 -17.29 22.94 1.50
N LEU A 255 -16.48 23.90 1.96
CA LEU A 255 -16.76 24.68 3.16
C LEU A 255 -17.92 25.65 2.95
N GLY A 256 -18.04 26.23 1.76
CA GLY A 256 -19.12 27.15 1.44
C GLY A 256 -20.47 26.48 1.30
N HIS A 257 -20.46 25.19 0.96
CA HIS A 257 -21.66 24.39 0.88
C HIS A 257 -21.99 23.62 2.16
N ASN A 258 -21.08 23.58 3.16
CA ASN A 258 -21.17 22.71 4.32
C ASN A 258 -21.58 21.27 3.92
N ALA A 259 -20.87 20.73 2.92
CA ALA A 259 -21.19 19.46 2.29
C ALA A 259 -19.92 18.80 1.75
N TYR A 260 -20.02 17.52 1.37
CA TYR A 260 -19.08 16.93 0.43
C TYR A 260 -19.77 16.66 -0.92
N LEU A 261 -19.03 16.84 -2.00
CA LEU A 261 -19.44 16.60 -3.37
C LEU A 261 -18.61 15.46 -3.95
N SER A 262 -19.21 14.64 -4.79
CA SER A 262 -18.51 13.57 -5.52
C SER A 262 -18.58 13.80 -7.02
N PHE A 263 -17.47 13.57 -7.73
CA PHE A 263 -17.36 13.75 -9.18
C PHE A 263 -16.78 12.50 -9.84
N SER A 264 -17.21 12.20 -11.05
CA SER A 264 -16.56 11.16 -11.87
C SER A 264 -15.32 11.75 -12.52
N ILE A 265 -14.19 11.05 -12.41
CA ILE A 265 -12.91 11.45 -12.98
C ILE A 265 -12.94 11.34 -14.51
N LYS A 266 -13.56 10.28 -15.05
CA LYS A 266 -13.72 10.10 -16.50
C LYS A 266 -14.61 11.17 -17.14
N SER A 267 -15.79 11.40 -16.58
CA SER A 267 -16.77 12.31 -17.19
C SER A 267 -16.62 13.75 -16.72
N GLN A 268 -15.90 13.99 -15.62
CA GLN A 268 -15.71 15.29 -14.98
C GLN A 268 -17.02 15.96 -14.55
N LYS A 269 -18.06 15.15 -14.30
CA LYS A 269 -19.39 15.62 -13.89
C LYS A 269 -19.64 15.31 -12.42
N LEU A 270 -20.40 16.19 -11.78
CA LEU A 270 -20.96 15.97 -10.46
C LEU A 270 -21.83 14.71 -10.45
N LEU A 271 -21.61 13.85 -9.47
CA LEU A 271 -22.38 12.63 -9.22
C LEU A 271 -23.37 12.86 -8.07
N SER A 272 -22.91 13.42 -6.95
CA SER A 272 -23.75 13.71 -5.79
C SER A 272 -23.22 14.87 -4.96
N LYS A 273 -24.12 15.47 -4.18
CA LYS A 273 -23.82 16.40 -3.08
C LYS A 273 -24.52 15.88 -1.84
N THR A 274 -23.78 15.77 -0.74
CA THR A 274 -24.28 15.23 0.53
C THR A 274 -23.94 16.16 1.67
N GLY A 275 -24.95 16.50 2.46
CA GLY A 275 -24.83 17.41 3.60
C GLY A 275 -25.43 18.80 3.36
N SER A 276 -25.58 19.52 4.46
CA SER A 276 -25.99 20.92 4.53
C SER A 276 -25.47 21.49 5.84
N GLU A 277 -25.50 22.81 5.99
CA GLU A 277 -25.20 23.48 7.26
C GLU A 277 -26.09 22.97 8.41
N GLY A 278 -25.48 22.71 9.57
CA GLY A 278 -26.19 22.42 10.82
C GLY A 278 -25.52 21.33 11.69
N GLU A 279 -26.12 21.09 12.85
CA GLU A 279 -25.59 20.17 13.88
C GLU A 279 -26.23 18.77 13.83
N ALA A 280 -27.34 18.60 13.08
CA ALA A 280 -28.07 17.34 13.04
C ALA A 280 -27.28 16.22 12.33
N ASN A 281 -27.72 14.97 12.48
CA ASN A 281 -27.11 13.84 11.79
C ASN A 281 -27.17 14.03 10.26
N GLY A 282 -26.01 13.92 9.61
CA GLY A 282 -25.88 14.14 8.17
C GLY A 282 -25.75 15.60 7.74
N GLN A 283 -25.75 16.55 8.68
CA GLN A 283 -25.39 17.95 8.46
C GLN A 283 -23.96 18.21 8.91
N PHE A 284 -23.37 19.29 8.42
CA PHE A 284 -21.99 19.68 8.70
C PHE A 284 -21.90 21.14 9.12
N ASP A 285 -20.87 21.47 9.87
CA ASP A 285 -20.41 22.83 10.11
C ASP A 285 -18.88 22.86 9.93
N VAL A 286 -18.46 23.45 8.80
CA VAL A 286 -17.06 23.50 8.32
C VAL A 286 -16.46 22.09 8.14
N PRO A 287 -16.90 21.34 7.10
CA PRO A 287 -16.37 20.00 6.84
C PRO A 287 -14.97 20.06 6.23
N TYR A 288 -13.93 19.69 6.99
CA TYR A 288 -12.53 19.79 6.53
C TYR A 288 -12.05 18.50 5.83
N GLY A 289 -11.39 17.59 6.55
CA GLY A 289 -10.82 16.38 5.98
C GLY A 289 -11.87 15.35 5.59
N ILE A 290 -11.53 14.55 4.58
CA ILE A 290 -12.34 13.44 4.09
C ILE A 290 -11.44 12.27 3.70
N ASP A 291 -11.85 11.06 4.04
CA ASP A 291 -11.19 9.83 3.61
C ASP A 291 -12.19 8.68 3.49
N ILE A 292 -11.81 7.61 2.78
CA ILE A 292 -12.71 6.48 2.46
C ILE A 292 -12.05 5.16 2.81
N ASP A 293 -12.77 4.35 3.57
CA ASP A 293 -12.36 2.98 3.86
C ASP A 293 -12.53 2.09 2.62
N SER A 294 -11.44 1.44 2.21
CA SER A 294 -11.42 0.54 1.07
C SER A 294 -12.35 -0.65 1.23
N ASP A 295 -12.51 -1.13 2.46
CA ASP A 295 -13.08 -2.42 2.79
C ASP A 295 -14.58 -2.28 3.07
N THR A 296 -14.93 -1.35 3.97
CA THR A 296 -16.33 -1.14 4.38
C THR A 296 -17.10 -0.22 3.44
N LYS A 297 -16.43 0.46 2.50
CA LYS A 297 -17.03 1.48 1.62
C LYS A 297 -17.71 2.60 2.42
N LEU A 298 -17.13 2.99 3.55
CA LEU A 298 -17.60 4.11 4.36
C LEU A 298 -16.75 5.36 4.09
N ILE A 299 -17.42 6.49 3.93
CA ILE A 299 -16.83 7.83 3.80
C ILE A 299 -16.79 8.45 5.20
N TYR A 300 -15.63 8.93 5.61
CA TYR A 300 -15.40 9.61 6.87
C TYR A 300 -15.16 11.09 6.59
N VAL A 301 -15.94 11.97 7.22
CA VAL A 301 -15.83 13.42 7.05
C VAL A 301 -15.62 14.07 8.41
N CYS A 302 -14.55 14.86 8.54
CA CYS A 302 -14.30 15.69 9.71
C CYS A 302 -15.28 16.86 9.73
N ASP A 303 -16.20 16.85 10.68
CA ASP A 303 -17.21 17.88 10.89
C ASP A 303 -16.72 18.79 12.03
N CYS A 304 -15.95 19.82 11.63
CA CYS A 304 -14.99 20.49 12.50
C CYS A 304 -15.66 21.24 13.65
N LEU A 305 -16.60 22.14 13.37
CA LEU A 305 -17.24 22.93 14.43
C LEU A 305 -18.24 22.12 15.25
N ASN A 306 -18.74 21.01 14.70
CA ASN A 306 -19.54 20.03 15.43
C ASN A 306 -18.70 19.01 16.23
N ASN A 307 -17.37 19.13 16.23
CA ASN A 307 -16.46 18.33 17.06
C ASN A 307 -16.66 16.81 16.90
N ARG A 308 -16.82 16.33 15.67
CA ARG A 308 -17.07 14.92 15.37
C ARG A 308 -16.51 14.50 14.01
N VAL A 309 -16.47 13.19 13.78
CA VAL A 309 -16.31 12.62 12.44
C VAL A 309 -17.60 11.90 12.07
N SER A 310 -18.19 12.29 10.94
CA SER A 310 -19.46 11.73 10.44
C SER A 310 -19.21 10.72 9.33
N LEU A 311 -19.86 9.55 9.45
CA LEU A 311 -19.68 8.43 8.54
C LEU A 311 -20.89 8.29 7.61
N PHE A 312 -20.61 8.07 6.33
CA PHE A 312 -21.63 7.88 5.29
C PHE A 312 -21.35 6.62 4.48
N ASP A 313 -22.40 6.00 3.99
CA ASP A 313 -22.30 4.91 3.04
C ASP A 313 -21.89 5.42 1.66
N GLN A 314 -20.84 4.86 1.07
CA GLN A 314 -20.34 5.32 -0.23
C GLN A 314 -21.35 5.12 -1.38
N THR A 315 -22.19 4.09 -1.30
CA THR A 315 -23.11 3.74 -2.39
C THR A 315 -24.39 4.55 -2.33
N SER A 316 -24.98 4.64 -1.14
CA SER A 316 -26.28 5.29 -0.91
C SER A 316 -26.16 6.75 -0.47
N ASN A 317 -24.97 7.23 -0.10
CA ASN A 317 -24.72 8.53 0.53
C ASN A 317 -25.50 8.76 1.83
N GLN A 318 -26.02 7.69 2.46
CA GLN A 318 -26.78 7.82 3.70
C GLN A 318 -25.85 7.93 4.90
N PHE A 319 -26.23 8.81 5.84
CA PHE A 319 -25.59 8.91 7.15
C PHE A 319 -25.67 7.57 7.89
N ARG A 320 -24.55 7.16 8.48
CA ARG A 320 -24.44 5.92 9.25
C ARG A 320 -24.35 6.20 10.75
N ARG A 321 -23.33 6.93 11.17
CA ARG A 321 -23.07 7.26 12.58
C ARG A 321 -22.04 8.38 12.71
N ASN A 322 -21.92 8.92 13.91
CA ASN A 322 -20.81 9.78 14.31
C ASN A 322 -19.82 9.01 15.19
N ILE A 323 -18.56 9.41 15.17
CA ILE A 323 -17.53 8.98 16.12
C ILE A 323 -16.81 10.20 16.70
N GLY A 324 -16.18 10.02 17.87
CA GLY A 324 -15.36 11.05 18.49
C GLY A 324 -16.12 12.23 19.11
N SER A 325 -17.46 12.22 19.10
CA SER A 325 -18.26 13.25 19.78
C SER A 325 -17.87 13.36 21.26
N ASN A 326 -17.62 14.58 21.73
CA ASN A 326 -17.08 14.93 23.07
C ASN A 326 -15.62 14.50 23.34
N LEU A 327 -14.96 13.86 22.38
CA LEU A 327 -13.55 13.46 22.48
C LEU A 327 -12.65 14.26 21.53
N LEU A 328 -13.26 14.93 20.56
CA LEU A 328 -12.64 15.78 19.55
C LEU A 328 -12.97 17.26 19.83
N HIS A 329 -12.07 18.14 19.40
CA HIS A 329 -12.11 19.58 19.51
C HIS A 329 -11.51 20.19 18.23
N LEU A 330 -12.36 20.52 17.26
CA LEU A 330 -11.96 20.96 15.91
C LEU A 330 -11.17 19.89 15.12
N PRO A 331 -11.78 18.73 14.81
CA PRO A 331 -11.17 17.73 13.94
C PRO A 331 -10.96 18.31 12.54
N ASN A 332 -9.73 18.26 12.04
CA ASN A 332 -9.36 18.89 10.77
C ASN A 332 -9.07 17.90 9.66
N ASP A 333 -8.41 16.77 9.94
CA ASP A 333 -8.14 15.74 8.93
C ASP A 333 -8.36 14.34 9.49
N VAL A 334 -8.68 13.38 8.61
CA VAL A 334 -8.94 11.98 8.97
C VAL A 334 -8.22 11.04 8.01
N LYS A 335 -7.64 9.95 8.52
CA LYS A 335 -7.04 8.88 7.72
C LYS A 335 -7.45 7.51 8.23
N ILE A 336 -7.84 6.63 7.31
CA ILE A 336 -8.37 5.29 7.63
C ILE A 336 -7.34 4.22 7.28
N THR A 337 -7.16 3.25 8.18
CA THR A 337 -6.36 2.04 7.94
C THR A 337 -7.23 0.78 8.12
N GLU A 338 -6.62 -0.41 8.03
CA GLU A 338 -7.33 -1.69 8.13
C GLU A 338 -8.18 -1.82 9.41
N SER A 339 -7.70 -1.32 10.54
CA SER A 339 -8.36 -1.45 11.85
C SER A 339 -8.60 -0.13 12.59
N SER A 340 -8.03 0.98 12.10
CA SER A 340 -8.00 2.24 12.84
C SER A 340 -8.50 3.43 12.03
N VAL A 341 -9.02 4.42 12.76
CA VAL A 341 -9.40 5.74 12.27
C VAL A 341 -8.57 6.77 13.01
N PHE A 342 -7.67 7.43 12.30
CA PHE A 342 -6.83 8.48 12.85
C PHE A 342 -7.44 9.83 12.53
N VAL A 343 -7.59 10.68 13.54
CA VAL A 343 -8.21 12.01 13.41
C VAL A 343 -7.25 13.05 13.97
N LEU A 344 -6.83 13.99 13.13
CA LEU A 344 -6.04 15.14 13.54
C LEU A 344 -6.96 16.20 14.15
N ASP A 345 -6.69 16.54 15.40
CA ASP A 345 -7.45 17.46 16.22
C ASP A 345 -6.66 18.76 16.42
N GLN A 346 -7.16 19.86 15.87
CA GLN A 346 -6.40 21.11 15.83
C GLN A 346 -6.29 21.79 17.19
N ASN A 347 -7.34 21.74 18.02
CA ASN A 347 -7.32 22.46 19.28
C ASN A 347 -6.38 21.80 20.30
N THR A 348 -6.38 20.46 20.33
CA THR A 348 -5.47 19.70 21.20
C THR A 348 -4.10 19.47 20.58
N VAL A 349 -3.95 19.70 19.27
CA VAL A 349 -2.75 19.42 18.48
C VAL A 349 -2.32 17.95 18.65
N CYS A 350 -3.29 17.04 18.57
CA CYS A 350 -3.10 15.60 18.73
C CYS A 350 -3.66 14.86 17.52
N ILE A 351 -3.14 13.65 17.26
CA ILE A 351 -3.80 12.67 16.41
C ILE A 351 -4.43 11.61 17.29
N HIS A 352 -5.76 11.55 17.30
CA HIS A 352 -6.51 10.54 18.02
C HIS A 352 -6.71 9.29 17.17
N ASN A 353 -6.45 8.12 17.73
CA ASN A 353 -6.73 6.84 17.07
C ASN A 353 -8.00 6.23 17.68
N PHE A 354 -8.95 5.89 16.82
CA PHE A 354 -10.18 5.21 17.17
C PHE A 354 -10.23 3.83 16.50
N ASP A 355 -10.83 2.88 17.20
CA ASP A 355 -11.14 1.57 16.65
C ASP A 355 -12.18 1.71 15.54
N LYS A 356 -11.88 1.16 14.36
CA LYS A 356 -12.73 1.34 13.17
C LYS A 356 -14.12 0.73 13.35
N ALA A 357 -14.22 -0.44 13.99
CA ALA A 357 -15.47 -1.17 14.16
C ALA A 357 -16.39 -0.50 15.20
N THR A 358 -15.85 -0.22 16.37
CA THR A 358 -16.62 0.28 17.53
C THR A 358 -16.69 1.80 17.58
N GLY A 359 -15.71 2.52 17.04
CA GLY A 359 -15.53 3.97 17.21
C GLY A 359 -14.98 4.36 18.58
N ALA A 360 -14.54 3.40 19.40
CA ALA A 360 -13.92 3.68 20.69
C ALA A 360 -12.54 4.30 20.51
N LYS A 361 -12.19 5.30 21.33
CA LYS A 361 -10.85 5.89 21.33
C LYS A 361 -9.84 4.89 21.89
N LEU A 362 -8.83 4.55 21.09
CA LEU A 362 -7.76 3.61 21.43
C LEU A 362 -6.57 4.34 22.06
N SER A 363 -6.11 5.41 21.41
CA SER A 363 -4.92 6.13 21.85
C SER A 363 -4.90 7.57 21.31
N SER A 364 -3.91 8.35 21.72
CA SER A 364 -3.64 9.68 21.17
C SER A 364 -2.14 9.85 21.04
N PHE A 365 -1.72 10.37 19.92
CA PHE A 365 -0.33 10.55 19.56
C PHE A 365 -0.11 12.03 19.30
N ILE A 366 1.10 12.51 19.57
CA ILE A 366 1.50 13.91 19.40
C ILE A 366 0.74 14.81 20.41
N SER A 367 1.44 15.67 21.13
CA SER A 367 0.81 16.59 22.06
C SER A 367 1.54 17.92 22.12
N ARG A 368 0.83 18.98 22.54
CA ARG A 368 1.40 20.31 22.75
C ARG A 368 2.30 20.30 23.99
N GLY A 369 3.57 19.95 23.81
CA GLY A 369 4.59 19.92 24.86
C GLY A 369 5.52 21.14 24.88
N PRO A 370 6.26 21.35 25.98
CA PRO A 370 7.20 22.48 26.15
C PRO A 370 8.34 22.53 25.11
N ASP A 371 8.61 21.42 24.42
CA ASP A 371 9.60 21.32 23.34
C ASP A 371 9.03 21.65 21.93
N LYS A 372 7.76 22.07 21.81
CA LYS A 372 7.11 22.49 20.55
C LYS A 372 7.16 21.44 19.43
N GLN A 373 6.80 20.19 19.74
CA GLN A 373 6.83 19.09 18.75
C GLN A 373 5.95 19.36 17.52
N VAL A 374 4.82 20.06 17.65
CA VAL A 374 3.97 20.57 16.55
C VAL A 374 3.31 21.87 17.02
N GLU A 375 3.31 22.93 16.19
CA GLU A 375 2.62 24.20 16.54
C GLU A 375 1.26 24.31 15.84
N PHE A 376 1.19 24.02 14.53
CA PHE A 376 -0.08 24.06 13.81
C PHE A 376 -0.12 23.04 12.66
N ALA A 377 -0.69 21.85 12.93
CA ALA A 377 -0.86 20.81 11.92
C ALA A 377 -2.12 21.05 11.07
N TYR A 378 -1.99 20.97 9.74
CA TYR A 378 -3.11 21.07 8.81
C TYR A 378 -3.55 19.69 8.29
N PHE A 379 -2.76 19.06 7.42
CA PHE A 379 -3.07 17.73 6.88
C PHE A 379 -2.03 16.72 7.33
N PHE A 380 -2.41 15.46 7.34
CA PHE A 380 -1.47 14.38 7.60
C PHE A 380 -1.73 13.18 6.70
N CYS A 381 -0.78 12.28 6.64
CA CYS A 381 -0.90 11.00 5.96
C CYS A 381 -0.19 9.93 6.77
N ILE A 382 -0.55 8.68 6.51
CA ILE A 382 0.03 7.52 7.18
C ILE A 382 0.64 6.62 6.12
N ASP A 383 1.92 6.27 6.27
CA ASP A 383 2.54 5.29 5.39
C ASP A 383 2.14 3.86 5.76
N ARG A 384 2.50 2.88 4.92
CA ARG A 384 2.19 1.46 5.19
C ARG A 384 2.88 0.87 6.43
N HIS A 385 3.85 1.56 7.02
CA HIS A 385 4.49 1.17 8.27
C HIS A 385 3.82 1.80 9.49
N GLY A 386 2.79 2.61 9.29
CA GLY A 386 2.11 3.37 10.34
C GLY A 386 2.82 4.67 10.71
N ASN A 387 3.88 5.09 10.00
CA ASN A 387 4.51 6.38 10.26
C ASN A 387 3.56 7.49 9.82
N MET A 388 3.48 8.54 10.63
CA MET A 388 2.58 9.67 10.43
C MET A 388 3.39 10.85 9.92
N ILE A 389 3.01 11.40 8.77
CA ILE A 389 3.65 12.60 8.21
C ILE A 389 2.62 13.71 8.23
N LEU A 390 2.95 14.84 8.85
CA LEU A 390 2.07 15.99 8.94
C LEU A 390 2.71 17.26 8.39
N SER A 391 1.89 18.14 7.83
CA SER A 391 2.29 19.50 7.46
C SER A 391 2.13 20.43 8.67
N ASP A 392 3.26 20.94 9.19
CA ASP A 392 3.28 21.98 10.22
C ASP A 392 3.37 23.35 9.53
N ARG A 393 2.19 23.98 9.36
CA ARG A 393 2.01 25.16 8.52
C ARG A 393 2.82 26.36 9.05
N ASP A 394 2.78 26.58 10.37
CA ASP A 394 3.41 27.75 10.97
C ASP A 394 4.93 27.58 11.15
N GLN A 395 5.41 26.34 11.27
CA GLN A 395 6.84 26.04 11.26
C GLN A 395 7.43 25.86 9.86
N ASN A 396 6.60 25.88 8.81
CA ASN A 396 7.02 25.73 7.41
C ASN A 396 7.79 24.42 7.16
N CYS A 397 7.34 23.31 7.74
CA CYS A 397 8.02 22.03 7.62
C CYS A 397 7.03 20.86 7.60
N LEU A 398 7.52 19.71 7.16
CA LEU A 398 6.85 18.43 7.34
C LEU A 398 7.48 17.70 8.54
N LYS A 399 6.66 17.07 9.36
CA LYS A 399 7.14 16.31 10.52
C LYS A 399 6.72 14.86 10.39
N VAL A 400 7.69 13.97 10.57
CA VAL A 400 7.49 12.53 10.48
C VAL A 400 7.59 11.93 11.86
N PHE A 401 6.59 11.14 12.24
CA PHE A 401 6.51 10.43 13.50
C PHE A 401 6.42 8.93 13.25
N SER A 402 7.00 8.14 14.15
CA SER A 402 6.79 6.70 14.20
C SER A 402 5.33 6.38 14.56
N PRO A 403 4.88 5.12 14.41
CA PRO A 403 3.54 4.70 14.85
C PRO A 403 3.30 4.91 16.36
N THR A 404 4.38 5.03 17.13
CA THR A 404 4.35 5.29 18.58
C THR A 404 4.36 6.78 18.93
N GLY A 405 4.40 7.68 17.93
CA GLY A 405 4.41 9.13 18.13
C GLY A 405 5.79 9.73 18.39
N VAL A 406 6.88 8.98 18.17
CA VAL A 406 8.26 9.49 18.30
C VAL A 406 8.65 10.22 17.04
N THR A 407 9.16 11.45 17.14
CA THR A 407 9.68 12.19 15.97
C THR A 407 10.83 11.42 15.31
N ILE A 408 10.66 11.06 14.04
CA ILE A 408 11.70 10.44 13.20
C ILE A 408 12.57 11.52 12.58
N CYS A 409 11.95 12.49 11.91
CA CYS A 409 12.67 13.62 11.29
C CYS A 409 11.74 14.81 11.04
N ILE A 410 12.36 15.94 10.73
CA ILE A 410 11.71 17.16 10.27
C ILE A 410 12.29 17.46 8.89
N VAL A 411 11.43 17.73 7.92
CA VAL A 411 11.81 18.00 6.54
C VAL A 411 11.38 19.41 6.17
N GLY A 412 12.35 20.16 5.67
CA GLY A 412 12.17 21.53 5.21
C GLY A 412 12.13 22.59 6.31
N GLU A 413 12.21 23.82 5.84
CA GLU A 413 12.20 25.05 6.63
C GLU A 413 11.58 26.17 5.78
N LYS A 414 11.42 27.35 6.37
CA LYS A 414 10.87 28.50 5.64
C LYS A 414 11.81 28.99 4.54
N GLY A 415 11.33 29.04 3.29
CA GLY A 415 12.03 29.68 2.19
C GLY A 415 11.63 29.14 0.81
N ASP A 416 12.37 29.56 -0.21
CA ASP A 416 12.08 29.30 -1.63
C ASP A 416 13.08 28.32 -2.29
N GLU A 417 14.11 27.88 -1.57
CA GLU A 417 15.09 26.92 -2.09
C GLU A 417 14.53 25.49 -2.14
N PRO A 418 15.12 24.59 -2.95
CA PRO A 418 14.80 23.16 -2.93
C PRO A 418 14.65 22.58 -1.51
N GLY A 419 13.48 22.03 -1.21
CA GLY A 419 13.17 21.42 0.09
C GLY A 419 12.66 22.40 1.15
N GLN A 420 12.58 23.69 0.86
CA GLN A 420 11.97 24.70 1.71
C GLN A 420 10.48 24.91 1.36
N PHE A 421 9.71 25.35 2.34
CA PHE A 421 8.26 25.53 2.22
C PHE A 421 7.82 26.92 2.68
N HIS A 422 6.71 27.37 2.12
CA HIS A 422 5.94 28.49 2.65
C HIS A 422 4.54 27.97 2.98
N TYR A 423 4.23 27.86 4.28
CA TYR A 423 2.93 27.42 4.80
C TYR A 423 2.42 26.13 4.11
N PRO A 424 3.12 24.98 4.26
CA PRO A 424 2.67 23.74 3.64
C PRO A 424 1.26 23.37 4.15
N GLU A 425 0.33 23.12 3.22
CA GLU A 425 -1.06 22.76 3.53
C GLU A 425 -1.31 21.29 3.22
N GLY A 426 -1.67 20.94 1.98
CA GLY A 426 -1.98 19.57 1.58
C GLY A 426 -0.77 18.65 1.55
N ILE A 427 -0.97 17.42 2.02
CA ILE A 427 0.03 16.35 1.95
C ILE A 427 -0.63 15.07 1.44
N ALA A 428 0.08 14.36 0.56
CA ALA A 428 -0.33 13.06 0.08
C ALA A 428 0.91 12.17 -0.09
N LEU A 429 0.78 10.89 0.21
CA LEU A 429 1.82 9.92 -0.08
C LEU A 429 1.50 9.22 -1.38
N ARG A 430 2.45 9.30 -2.31
CA ARG A 430 2.55 8.26 -3.32
C ARG A 430 2.83 6.94 -2.60
N SER A 431 2.19 5.87 -3.03
CA SER A 431 2.93 4.76 -3.60
C SER A 431 4.42 4.88 -3.44
N ASP A 432 5.09 4.24 -2.49
CA ASP A 432 6.56 4.24 -2.45
C ASP A 432 7.19 3.47 -3.64
N GLY A 433 6.45 3.34 -4.74
CA GLY A 433 6.75 2.54 -5.91
C GLY A 433 6.57 1.04 -5.69
N LYS A 434 6.10 0.58 -4.52
CA LYS A 434 5.86 -0.86 -4.25
C LYS A 434 4.50 -1.30 -4.77
N ILE A 435 4.34 -1.25 -6.08
CA ILE A 435 3.17 -1.80 -6.78
C ILE A 435 3.62 -3.07 -7.48
N GLY A 436 3.45 -4.21 -6.83
CA GLY A 436 3.38 -5.49 -7.54
C GLY A 436 1.99 -5.70 -8.12
N ILE A 437 1.81 -6.81 -8.84
CA ILE A 437 0.50 -7.19 -9.38
C ILE A 437 -0.56 -7.25 -8.26
N ARG A 438 -1.77 -6.79 -8.58
CA ARG A 438 -2.95 -6.91 -7.70
C ARG A 438 -4.05 -7.68 -8.43
N PHE A 439 -4.64 -8.66 -7.76
CA PHE A 439 -5.81 -9.35 -8.30
C PHE A 439 -7.06 -8.72 -7.71
N ARG A 440 -7.85 -8.04 -8.55
CA ARG A 440 -9.06 -7.30 -8.14
C ARG A 440 -8.85 -6.33 -6.97
N GLY A 441 -7.67 -5.70 -6.92
CA GLY A 441 -7.29 -4.73 -5.89
C GLY A 441 -6.47 -5.31 -4.73
N TYR A 442 -6.47 -6.63 -4.55
CA TYR A 442 -5.75 -7.30 -3.47
C TYR A 442 -4.30 -7.60 -3.84
N THR A 443 -3.38 -7.41 -2.89
CA THR A 443 -1.98 -7.82 -3.02
C THR A 443 -1.81 -9.34 -2.82
N LEU A 444 -0.70 -9.91 -3.28
CA LEU A 444 -0.40 -11.32 -3.04
C LEU A 444 -0.33 -11.69 -1.54
N PRO A 445 0.33 -10.91 -0.66
CA PRO A 445 0.31 -11.18 0.77
C PRO A 445 -1.09 -11.13 1.40
N GLU A 446 -1.97 -10.24 0.94
CA GLU A 446 -3.37 -10.22 1.37
C GLU A 446 -4.09 -11.52 0.95
N LEU A 447 -3.90 -11.94 -0.30
CA LEU A 447 -4.55 -13.14 -0.84
C LEU A 447 -4.08 -14.43 -0.19
N GLN A 448 -2.80 -14.53 0.19
CA GLN A 448 -2.29 -15.67 0.96
C GLN A 448 -3.00 -15.80 2.32
N LYS A 449 -3.52 -14.70 2.89
CA LYS A 449 -4.27 -14.70 4.16
C LYS A 449 -5.78 -14.93 3.95
N LEU A 450 -6.33 -14.34 2.89
CA LEU A 450 -7.79 -14.25 2.68
C LEU A 450 -8.37 -15.42 1.87
N LEU A 451 -7.63 -15.95 0.89
CA LEU A 451 -8.14 -17.03 0.04
C LEU A 451 -8.07 -18.38 0.78
N PRO A 452 -9.10 -19.22 0.67
CA PRO A 452 -9.06 -20.56 1.25
C PRO A 452 -7.89 -21.41 0.72
N SER A 453 -7.21 -22.09 1.64
CA SER A 453 -6.24 -23.14 1.34
C SER A 453 -6.87 -24.53 1.39
N ALA A 454 -6.16 -25.54 0.88
CA ALA A 454 -6.54 -26.94 1.06
C ALA A 454 -6.55 -27.33 2.54
N GLU A 455 -7.24 -28.43 2.88
CA GLU A 455 -7.18 -28.97 4.23
C GLU A 455 -5.74 -29.35 4.60
N GLY A 456 -5.22 -28.74 5.67
CA GLY A 456 -3.82 -28.90 6.09
C GLY A 456 -2.78 -28.19 5.20
N GLY A 457 -3.21 -27.48 4.16
CA GLY A 457 -2.36 -26.66 3.30
C GLY A 457 -2.26 -25.21 3.77
N GLU A 458 -1.20 -24.54 3.35
CA GLU A 458 -0.87 -23.17 3.77
C GLU A 458 -0.91 -22.16 2.61
N VAL A 459 -0.95 -22.63 1.36
CA VAL A 459 -1.02 -21.78 0.18
C VAL A 459 -2.46 -21.70 -0.36
N PRO A 460 -2.85 -20.57 -0.97
CA PRO A 460 -4.19 -20.38 -1.51
C PRO A 460 -4.48 -21.30 -2.69
N LEU A 461 -5.73 -21.77 -2.78
CA LEU A 461 -6.21 -22.58 -3.90
C LEU A 461 -6.49 -21.72 -5.14
N PRO A 462 -6.07 -22.14 -6.36
CA PRO A 462 -6.37 -21.41 -7.59
C PRO A 462 -7.87 -21.24 -7.87
N GLU A 463 -8.70 -22.17 -7.42
CA GLU A 463 -10.16 -22.06 -7.44
C GLU A 463 -10.65 -20.77 -6.74
N GLY A 464 -10.07 -20.47 -5.58
CA GLY A 464 -10.40 -19.26 -4.83
C GLY A 464 -9.98 -17.99 -5.56
N LEU A 465 -8.82 -18.03 -6.23
CA LEU A 465 -8.38 -16.93 -7.07
C LEU A 465 -9.30 -16.75 -8.29
N PHE A 466 -9.70 -17.82 -8.96
CA PHE A 466 -10.63 -17.73 -10.08
C PHE A 466 -11.97 -17.11 -9.66
N TRP A 467 -12.51 -17.53 -8.52
CA TRP A 467 -13.71 -16.92 -7.95
C TRP A 467 -13.54 -15.41 -7.76
N LEU A 468 -12.43 -14.99 -7.14
CA LEU A 468 -12.12 -13.57 -6.97
C LEU A 468 -12.03 -12.87 -8.32
N LEU A 469 -11.35 -13.44 -9.32
CA LEU A 469 -11.19 -12.84 -10.63
C LEU A 469 -12.52 -12.68 -11.37
N ILE A 470 -13.47 -13.61 -11.21
CA ILE A 470 -14.81 -13.51 -11.79
C ILE A 470 -15.70 -12.54 -11.02
N THR A 471 -15.75 -12.62 -9.69
CA THR A 471 -16.76 -11.94 -8.87
C THR A 471 -16.30 -10.60 -8.28
N GLY A 472 -15.00 -10.43 -8.07
CA GLY A 472 -14.43 -9.33 -7.28
C GLY A 472 -14.52 -9.55 -5.76
N GLU A 473 -15.05 -10.68 -5.31
CA GLU A 473 -15.26 -11.01 -3.90
C GLU A 473 -14.35 -12.15 -3.43
N ILE A 474 -13.97 -12.15 -2.15
CA ILE A 474 -13.22 -13.25 -1.54
C ILE A 474 -14.19 -14.41 -1.26
N PRO A 475 -13.95 -15.62 -1.79
CA PRO A 475 -14.83 -16.76 -1.56
C PRO A 475 -14.67 -17.34 -0.15
N ASN A 476 -15.74 -17.93 0.36
CA ASN A 476 -15.68 -18.83 1.50
C ASN A 476 -15.25 -20.25 1.09
N LYS A 477 -15.02 -21.13 2.08
CA LYS A 477 -14.55 -22.51 1.84
C LYS A 477 -15.54 -23.33 1.01
N ASP A 478 -16.84 -23.20 1.24
CA ASP A 478 -17.87 -23.97 0.54
C ASP A 478 -17.93 -23.59 -0.95
N GLN A 479 -17.78 -22.30 -1.25
CA GLN A 479 -17.69 -21.79 -2.62
C GLN A 479 -16.46 -22.33 -3.36
N VAL A 480 -15.30 -22.36 -2.71
CA VAL A 480 -14.08 -22.95 -3.29
C VAL A 480 -14.27 -24.45 -3.55
N GLN A 481 -14.82 -25.18 -2.59
CA GLN A 481 -15.11 -26.61 -2.76
C GLN A 481 -16.12 -26.89 -3.89
N ALA A 482 -17.11 -26.02 -4.06
CA ALA A 482 -18.06 -26.12 -5.16
C ALA A 482 -17.36 -25.97 -6.52
N ILE A 483 -16.44 -25.01 -6.66
CA ILE A 483 -15.64 -24.85 -7.88
C ILE A 483 -14.75 -26.08 -8.12
N SER A 484 -14.07 -26.60 -7.09
CA SER A 484 -13.25 -27.82 -7.24
C SER A 484 -14.08 -29.01 -7.76
N LYS A 485 -15.31 -29.19 -7.25
CA LYS A 485 -16.23 -30.25 -7.71
C LYS A 485 -16.71 -30.04 -9.14
N GLU A 486 -17.08 -28.80 -9.50
CA GLU A 486 -17.47 -28.46 -10.87
C GLU A 486 -16.33 -28.70 -11.86
N TRP A 487 -15.10 -28.31 -11.52
CA TRP A 487 -13.97 -28.56 -12.40
C TRP A 487 -13.60 -30.04 -12.49
N ALA A 488 -13.74 -30.81 -11.40
CA ALA A 488 -13.56 -32.25 -11.47
C ALA A 488 -14.57 -32.91 -12.43
N SER A 489 -15.86 -32.53 -12.35
CA SER A 489 -16.93 -33.11 -13.17
C SER A 489 -16.85 -32.74 -14.66
N ARG A 490 -16.19 -31.62 -14.99
CA ARG A 490 -16.02 -31.11 -16.36
C ARG A 490 -14.69 -31.48 -17.02
N SER A 491 -13.83 -32.26 -16.35
CA SER A 491 -12.42 -32.49 -16.72
C SER A 491 -12.18 -33.50 -17.86
N ASP A 492 -13.21 -34.18 -18.34
CA ASP A 492 -13.11 -35.20 -19.38
C ASP A 492 -12.73 -34.60 -20.75
N LEU A 493 -11.78 -35.26 -21.41
CA LEU A 493 -11.31 -34.87 -22.74
C LEU A 493 -12.09 -35.61 -23.84
N PRO A 494 -12.48 -34.93 -24.93
CA PRO A 494 -13.06 -35.60 -26.09
C PRO A 494 -12.11 -36.64 -26.70
N ALA A 495 -12.67 -37.78 -27.13
CA ALA A 495 -11.87 -38.90 -27.63
C ALA A 495 -10.98 -38.54 -28.82
N HIS A 496 -11.43 -37.65 -29.72
CA HIS A 496 -10.62 -37.20 -30.86
C HIS A 496 -9.41 -36.36 -30.43
N VAL A 497 -9.52 -35.62 -29.33
CA VAL A 497 -8.42 -34.81 -28.78
C VAL A 497 -7.38 -35.73 -28.15
N VAL A 498 -7.81 -36.72 -27.36
CA VAL A 498 -6.92 -37.74 -26.80
C VAL A 498 -6.17 -38.46 -27.91
N HIS A 499 -6.90 -38.93 -28.94
CA HIS A 499 -6.30 -39.59 -30.10
C HIS A 499 -5.29 -38.69 -30.81
N MET A 500 -5.61 -37.41 -31.01
CA MET A 500 -4.71 -36.46 -31.67
C MET A 500 -3.41 -36.28 -30.88
N VAL A 501 -3.49 -36.07 -29.56
CA VAL A 501 -2.30 -35.86 -28.72
C VAL A 501 -1.41 -37.09 -28.70
N SER A 502 -1.99 -38.29 -28.55
CA SER A 502 -1.24 -39.56 -28.57
C SER A 502 -0.55 -39.86 -29.90
N HIS A 503 -0.91 -39.17 -30.98
CA HIS A 503 -0.29 -39.33 -32.31
C HIS A 503 0.60 -38.15 -32.72
N PHE A 504 0.73 -37.11 -31.90
CA PHE A 504 1.70 -36.07 -32.19
C PHE A 504 3.13 -36.63 -32.18
N PRO A 505 3.99 -36.23 -33.13
CA PRO A 505 5.37 -36.68 -33.13
C PRO A 505 6.09 -36.11 -31.91
N SER A 506 7.01 -36.88 -31.32
CA SER A 506 7.72 -36.52 -30.08
C SER A 506 8.59 -35.26 -30.17
N HIS A 507 8.92 -34.82 -31.39
CA HIS A 507 9.67 -33.58 -31.63
C HIS A 507 8.77 -32.33 -31.76
N LEU A 508 7.44 -32.47 -31.75
CA LEU A 508 6.52 -31.33 -31.73
C LEU A 508 6.54 -30.68 -30.33
N HIS A 509 6.84 -29.38 -30.28
CA HIS A 509 6.98 -28.64 -29.03
C HIS A 509 5.71 -28.73 -28.15
N PRO A 510 5.82 -28.87 -26.81
CA PRO A 510 4.66 -29.01 -25.91
C PRO A 510 3.61 -27.92 -26.06
N MET A 511 4.02 -26.65 -26.24
CA MET A 511 3.09 -25.53 -26.46
C MET A 511 2.33 -25.65 -27.79
N SER A 512 2.95 -26.20 -28.84
CA SER A 512 2.27 -26.44 -30.11
C SER A 512 1.25 -27.58 -29.98
N GLN A 513 1.57 -28.62 -29.20
CA GLN A 513 0.61 -29.67 -28.87
C GLN A 513 -0.58 -29.11 -28.08
N LEU A 514 -0.31 -28.28 -27.05
CA LEU A 514 -1.34 -27.63 -26.24
C LEU A 514 -2.28 -26.77 -27.10
N SER A 515 -1.73 -25.84 -27.87
CA SER A 515 -2.52 -24.95 -28.73
C SER A 515 -3.36 -25.70 -29.77
N SER A 516 -2.78 -26.74 -30.39
CA SER A 516 -3.49 -27.57 -31.36
C SER A 516 -4.64 -28.34 -30.70
N ALA A 517 -4.39 -28.93 -29.53
CA ALA A 517 -5.40 -29.68 -28.77
C ALA A 517 -6.52 -28.80 -28.22
N VAL A 518 -6.20 -27.60 -27.70
CA VAL A 518 -7.21 -26.61 -27.31
C VAL A 518 -8.06 -26.21 -28.52
N SER A 519 -7.45 -25.95 -29.68
CA SER A 519 -8.19 -25.65 -30.91
C SER A 519 -9.10 -26.81 -31.32
N ALA A 520 -8.69 -28.06 -31.14
CA ALA A 520 -9.51 -29.23 -31.44
C ALA A 520 -10.64 -29.47 -30.42
N MET A 521 -10.48 -29.02 -29.16
CA MET A 521 -11.56 -29.04 -28.16
C MET A 521 -12.67 -28.02 -28.46
N GLN A 522 -12.45 -27.08 -29.38
CA GLN A 522 -13.47 -26.13 -29.82
C GLN A 522 -14.75 -26.81 -30.34
N SER A 523 -14.67 -28.08 -30.79
CA SER A 523 -15.85 -28.88 -31.16
C SER A 523 -16.92 -28.94 -30.08
N GLU A 524 -16.54 -28.74 -28.81
CA GLU A 524 -17.43 -28.77 -27.65
C GLU A 524 -17.99 -27.39 -27.28
N SER A 525 -17.66 -26.32 -28.02
CA SER A 525 -18.02 -24.94 -27.62
C SER A 525 -19.53 -24.69 -27.60
N HIS A 526 -20.03 -24.38 -26.41
CA HIS A 526 -21.38 -23.91 -26.17
C HIS A 526 -21.61 -22.53 -26.79
N PHE A 527 -20.64 -21.62 -26.70
CA PHE A 527 -20.76 -20.27 -27.25
C PHE A 527 -20.86 -20.29 -28.77
N ALA A 528 -19.99 -21.04 -29.46
CA ALA A 528 -20.02 -21.13 -30.92
C ALA A 528 -21.38 -21.66 -31.41
N LYS A 529 -21.91 -22.69 -30.74
CA LYS A 529 -23.24 -23.23 -31.03
C LYS A 529 -24.34 -22.20 -30.78
N ALA A 530 -24.40 -21.62 -29.59
CA ALA A 530 -25.44 -20.65 -29.23
C ALA A 530 -25.42 -19.39 -30.12
N TYR A 531 -24.23 -18.92 -30.51
CA TYR A 531 -24.07 -17.83 -31.45
C TYR A 531 -24.65 -18.17 -32.83
N SER A 532 -24.35 -19.37 -33.35
CA SER A 532 -24.90 -19.83 -34.63
C SER A 532 -26.43 -19.96 -34.64
N GLU A 533 -27.01 -20.26 -33.48
CA GLU A 533 -28.46 -20.35 -33.26
C GLU A 533 -29.12 -18.98 -33.00
N GLY A 534 -28.34 -17.90 -32.94
CA GLY A 534 -28.85 -16.53 -32.82
C GLY A 534 -29.13 -16.07 -31.38
N VAL A 535 -28.35 -16.53 -30.40
CA VAL A 535 -28.46 -16.08 -29.00
C VAL A 535 -28.37 -14.55 -28.88
N ASN A 536 -29.10 -13.98 -27.92
CA ASN A 536 -29.11 -12.54 -27.69
C ASN A 536 -27.74 -12.04 -27.19
N LYS A 537 -27.27 -10.89 -27.69
CA LYS A 537 -26.00 -10.26 -27.28
C LYS A 537 -25.84 -10.11 -25.76
N ALA A 538 -26.90 -9.75 -25.04
CA ALA A 538 -26.87 -9.59 -23.58
C ALA A 538 -26.58 -10.90 -22.83
N LYS A 539 -26.73 -12.06 -23.50
CA LYS A 539 -26.50 -13.40 -22.96
C LYS A 539 -25.21 -14.07 -23.43
N TYR A 540 -24.39 -13.39 -24.24
CA TYR A 540 -23.13 -13.95 -24.74
C TYR A 540 -22.23 -14.46 -23.61
N TRP A 541 -22.24 -13.78 -22.46
CA TRP A 541 -21.43 -14.16 -21.32
C TRP A 541 -21.85 -15.50 -20.70
N GLU A 542 -23.13 -15.91 -20.78
CA GLU A 542 -23.64 -17.14 -20.16
C GLU A 542 -22.91 -18.37 -20.74
N THR A 543 -22.92 -18.54 -22.07
CA THR A 543 -22.23 -19.66 -22.73
C THR A 543 -20.72 -19.47 -22.82
N THR A 544 -20.22 -18.24 -22.74
CA THR A 544 -18.78 -17.97 -22.61
C THR A 544 -18.26 -18.41 -21.23
N TYR A 545 -19.06 -18.25 -20.18
CA TYR A 545 -18.76 -18.73 -18.84
C TYR A 545 -18.74 -20.26 -18.80
N GLU A 546 -19.72 -20.93 -19.41
CA GLU A 546 -19.71 -22.40 -19.51
C GLU A 546 -18.46 -22.91 -20.25
N ASP A 547 -18.14 -22.36 -21.42
CA ASP A 547 -16.92 -22.73 -22.16
C ASP A 547 -15.63 -22.42 -21.37
N THR A 548 -15.63 -21.37 -20.55
CA THR A 548 -14.50 -21.01 -19.68
C THR A 548 -14.32 -22.04 -18.56
N MET A 549 -15.41 -22.41 -17.88
CA MET A 549 -15.40 -23.42 -16.82
C MET A 549 -14.93 -24.78 -17.35
N ASP A 550 -15.46 -25.18 -18.50
CA ASP A 550 -15.09 -26.41 -19.19
C ASP A 550 -13.62 -26.42 -19.61
N LEU A 551 -13.13 -25.34 -20.22
CA LEU A 551 -11.74 -25.27 -20.66
C LEU A 551 -10.78 -25.31 -19.47
N ILE A 552 -11.03 -24.53 -18.40
CA ILE A 552 -10.19 -24.56 -17.19
C ILE A 552 -10.18 -25.96 -16.56
N ALA A 553 -11.32 -26.63 -16.50
CA ALA A 553 -11.44 -28.00 -16.01
C ALA A 553 -10.62 -29.02 -16.82
N LYS A 554 -10.64 -28.91 -18.16
CA LYS A 554 -9.97 -29.84 -19.09
C LYS A 554 -8.46 -29.60 -19.23
N LEU A 555 -7.97 -28.39 -18.90
CA LEU A 555 -6.57 -28.01 -19.10
C LEU A 555 -5.55 -28.88 -18.34
N PRO A 556 -5.73 -29.22 -17.05
CA PRO A 556 -4.84 -30.15 -16.37
C PRO A 556 -4.77 -31.53 -17.02
N SER A 557 -5.91 -32.10 -17.41
CA SER A 557 -5.99 -33.41 -18.07
C SER A 557 -5.22 -33.39 -19.39
N LEU A 558 -5.41 -32.34 -20.19
CA LEU A 558 -4.72 -32.15 -21.45
C LEU A 558 -3.21 -31.94 -21.26
N ALA A 559 -2.82 -31.04 -20.36
CA ALA A 559 -1.42 -30.76 -20.08
C ALA A 559 -0.69 -31.99 -19.54
N ALA A 560 -1.33 -32.76 -18.66
CA ALA A 560 -0.77 -34.02 -18.16
C ALA A 560 -0.65 -35.09 -19.25
N LEU A 561 -1.63 -35.19 -20.17
CA LEU A 561 -1.52 -36.09 -21.33
C LEU A 561 -0.33 -35.72 -22.21
N ILE A 562 -0.12 -34.42 -22.51
CA ILE A 562 1.05 -33.94 -23.27
C ILE A 562 2.35 -34.28 -22.52
N PHE A 563 2.41 -34.02 -21.22
CA PHE A 563 3.59 -34.33 -20.39
C PHE A 563 3.92 -35.82 -20.43
N ARG A 564 2.91 -36.67 -20.22
CA ARG A 564 3.11 -38.12 -20.19
C ARG A 564 3.46 -38.68 -21.56
N HIS A 565 2.88 -38.16 -22.63
CA HIS A 565 3.20 -38.55 -24.01
C HIS A 565 4.65 -38.25 -24.36
N LEU A 566 5.18 -37.11 -23.92
CA LEU A 566 6.54 -36.70 -24.23
C LEU A 566 7.60 -37.29 -23.30
N TYR A 567 7.29 -37.46 -22.02
CA TYR A 567 8.31 -37.70 -21.00
C TYR A 567 8.05 -38.92 -20.12
N ARG A 568 6.91 -39.61 -20.28
CA ARG A 568 6.53 -40.80 -19.50
C ARG A 568 5.95 -41.88 -20.45
N ASP A 569 4.98 -42.67 -19.97
CA ASP A 569 4.42 -43.83 -20.69
C ASP A 569 3.26 -43.49 -21.64
N GLY A 570 2.91 -42.21 -21.79
CA GLY A 570 1.83 -41.73 -22.67
C GLY A 570 0.40 -42.09 -22.22
N LYS A 571 0.22 -42.74 -21.07
CA LYS A 571 -1.12 -43.15 -20.63
C LYS A 571 -1.87 -42.00 -19.97
N MET A 572 -3.15 -41.87 -20.31
CA MET A 572 -4.05 -40.99 -19.57
C MET A 572 -4.11 -41.38 -18.10
N ALA A 573 -3.99 -40.37 -17.24
CA ALA A 573 -4.22 -40.51 -15.81
C ALA A 573 -5.73 -40.50 -15.52
N THR A 574 -6.12 -41.08 -14.39
CA THR A 574 -7.48 -40.99 -13.87
C THR A 574 -7.65 -39.69 -13.08
N THR A 575 -8.76 -38.99 -13.29
CA THR A 575 -9.17 -37.89 -12.41
C THR A 575 -9.50 -38.44 -11.02
N ILE A 576 -9.10 -37.72 -9.98
CA ILE A 576 -9.43 -38.02 -8.58
C ILE A 576 -10.22 -36.86 -7.96
N GLU A 577 -11.10 -37.17 -7.00
CA GLU A 577 -11.91 -36.15 -6.32
C GLU A 577 -11.07 -35.38 -5.29
N THR A 578 -10.47 -34.28 -5.74
CA THR A 578 -9.59 -33.40 -4.96
C THR A 578 -9.58 -31.99 -5.58
N ASP A 579 -8.80 -31.06 -5.04
CA ASP A 579 -8.64 -29.73 -5.66
C ASP A 579 -7.91 -29.80 -7.02
N TRP A 580 -8.11 -28.78 -7.82
CA TRP A 580 -7.63 -28.70 -9.20
C TRP A 580 -6.12 -28.91 -9.33
N SER A 581 -5.35 -28.34 -8.41
CA SER A 581 -3.89 -28.43 -8.42
C SER A 581 -3.41 -29.80 -7.97
N ALA A 582 -4.00 -30.37 -6.92
CA ALA A 582 -3.68 -31.72 -6.47
C ALA A 582 -4.02 -32.78 -7.53
N ASN A 583 -5.17 -32.65 -8.20
CA ASN A 583 -5.52 -33.52 -9.32
C ASN A 583 -4.50 -33.37 -10.47
N PHE A 584 -4.08 -32.13 -10.77
CA PHE A 584 -3.07 -31.90 -11.80
C PHE A 584 -1.72 -32.54 -11.46
N ALA A 585 -1.24 -32.38 -10.22
CA ALA A 585 -0.01 -33.03 -9.75
C ALA A 585 -0.10 -34.56 -9.83
N HIS A 586 -1.24 -35.15 -9.39
CA HIS A 586 -1.52 -36.58 -9.53
C HIS A 586 -1.43 -37.03 -10.99
N MET A 587 -2.07 -36.29 -11.90
CA MET A 587 -2.06 -36.61 -13.32
C MET A 587 -0.66 -36.45 -13.95
N LEU A 588 0.17 -35.52 -13.49
CA LEU A 588 1.57 -35.42 -13.90
C LEU A 588 2.45 -36.55 -13.33
N GLY A 589 1.97 -37.26 -12.30
CA GLY A 589 2.68 -38.37 -11.65
C GLY A 589 3.51 -37.94 -10.43
N PHE A 590 3.20 -36.80 -9.83
CA PHE A 590 3.85 -36.30 -8.62
C PHE A 590 2.93 -36.47 -7.41
N THR A 591 3.44 -37.13 -6.37
CA THR A 591 2.69 -37.42 -5.14
C THR A 591 3.23 -36.67 -3.92
N GLU A 592 4.35 -35.94 -4.07
CA GLU A 592 5.00 -35.29 -2.95
C GLU A 592 4.15 -34.09 -2.45
N PRO A 593 3.75 -34.05 -1.17
CA PRO A 593 2.83 -33.02 -0.67
C PRO A 593 3.33 -31.59 -0.90
N ASN A 594 4.64 -31.37 -0.72
CA ASN A 594 5.23 -30.05 -0.96
C ASN A 594 5.25 -29.67 -2.44
N PHE A 595 5.30 -30.64 -3.38
CA PHE A 595 5.13 -30.31 -4.79
C PHE A 595 3.70 -29.89 -5.12
N ILE A 596 2.71 -30.50 -4.46
CA ILE A 596 1.30 -30.11 -4.61
C ILE A 596 1.09 -28.69 -4.10
N GLU A 597 1.63 -28.34 -2.94
CA GLU A 597 1.63 -26.95 -2.44
C GLU A 597 2.35 -25.99 -3.40
N LEU A 598 3.52 -26.38 -3.92
CA LEU A 598 4.22 -25.57 -4.93
C LEU A 598 3.33 -25.33 -6.16
N LEU A 599 2.63 -26.35 -6.64
CA LEU A 599 1.79 -26.25 -7.83
C LEU A 599 0.58 -25.35 -7.57
N ARG A 600 -0.07 -25.44 -6.40
CA ARG A 600 -1.13 -24.50 -5.96
C ARG A 600 -0.64 -23.06 -5.96
N LEU A 601 0.53 -22.81 -5.36
CA LEU A 601 1.13 -21.47 -5.34
C LEU A 601 1.47 -20.99 -6.76
N TYR A 602 2.12 -21.83 -7.57
CA TYR A 602 2.53 -21.51 -8.93
C TYR A 602 1.34 -21.11 -9.80
N LEU A 603 0.27 -21.92 -9.76
CA LEU A 603 -0.93 -21.70 -10.56
C LEU A 603 -1.69 -20.44 -10.12
N THR A 604 -1.64 -20.09 -8.84
CA THR A 604 -2.22 -18.84 -8.31
C THR A 604 -1.42 -17.61 -8.76
N ILE A 605 -0.10 -17.58 -8.56
CA ILE A 605 0.68 -16.35 -8.76
C ILE A 605 0.96 -16.01 -10.24
N HIS A 606 0.83 -16.96 -11.16
CA HIS A 606 0.99 -16.74 -12.61
C HIS A 606 -0.34 -16.48 -13.34
N ALA A 607 -1.47 -16.54 -12.61
CA ALA A 607 -2.81 -16.58 -13.16
C ALA A 607 -3.16 -15.38 -14.05
N ASP A 608 -2.73 -14.19 -13.65
CA ASP A 608 -2.96 -12.96 -14.40
C ASP A 608 -1.84 -11.93 -14.18
N HIS A 609 -1.63 -11.06 -15.17
CA HIS A 609 -0.71 -9.93 -15.05
C HIS A 609 -1.06 -8.84 -16.08
N GLU A 610 -2.22 -8.22 -15.88
CA GLU A 610 -2.81 -7.19 -16.76
C GLU A 610 -3.13 -7.70 -18.18
N GLY A 611 -3.68 -6.81 -19.02
CA GLY A 611 -4.08 -7.12 -20.40
C GLY A 611 -3.03 -6.85 -21.47
N GLY A 612 -1.92 -6.16 -21.14
CA GLY A 612 -0.95 -5.69 -22.14
C GLY A 612 0.09 -6.73 -22.58
N ASN A 613 0.24 -7.83 -21.84
CA ASN A 613 1.14 -8.92 -22.24
C ASN A 613 0.55 -9.70 -23.43
N VAL A 614 1.41 -10.28 -24.27
CA VAL A 614 1.01 -10.85 -25.57
C VAL A 614 -0.08 -11.92 -25.44
N SER A 615 0.01 -12.79 -24.43
CA SER A 615 -0.98 -13.86 -24.25
C SER A 615 -2.34 -13.33 -23.81
N ALA A 616 -2.39 -12.41 -22.84
CA ALA A 616 -3.64 -11.78 -22.42
C ALA A 616 -4.27 -10.95 -23.56
N HIS A 617 -3.48 -10.10 -24.21
CA HIS A 617 -3.96 -9.27 -25.32
C HIS A 617 -4.45 -10.12 -26.49
N THR A 618 -3.76 -11.20 -26.85
CA THR A 618 -4.20 -12.09 -27.94
C THR A 618 -5.52 -12.77 -27.61
N CYS A 619 -5.72 -13.22 -26.37
CA CYS A 619 -7.00 -13.79 -25.93
C CYS A 619 -8.14 -12.76 -26.09
N HIS A 620 -7.92 -11.53 -25.60
CA HIS A 620 -8.87 -10.43 -25.72
C HIS A 620 -9.17 -10.07 -27.19
N LEU A 621 -8.12 -9.89 -28.01
CA LEU A 621 -8.21 -9.50 -29.41
C LEU A 621 -9.02 -10.51 -30.22
N VAL A 622 -8.70 -11.81 -30.12
CA VAL A 622 -9.43 -12.87 -30.82
C VAL A 622 -10.86 -12.98 -30.29
N GLY A 623 -11.04 -12.92 -28.98
CA GLY A 623 -12.36 -12.91 -28.34
C GLY A 623 -13.23 -11.71 -28.75
N SER A 624 -12.63 -10.55 -29.04
CA SER A 624 -13.34 -9.33 -29.47
C SER A 624 -14.03 -9.50 -30.84
N ALA A 625 -13.56 -10.45 -31.65
CA ALA A 625 -14.20 -10.87 -32.90
C ALA A 625 -15.33 -11.90 -32.67
N LEU A 626 -15.70 -12.15 -31.41
CA LEU A 626 -16.67 -13.17 -30.99
C LEU A 626 -16.24 -14.60 -31.33
N SER A 627 -14.93 -14.87 -31.31
CA SER A 627 -14.45 -16.24 -31.19
C SER A 627 -14.71 -16.76 -29.78
N ASP A 628 -15.03 -18.05 -29.66
CA ASP A 628 -15.25 -18.72 -28.38
C ASP A 628 -13.96 -18.79 -27.51
N PRO A 629 -14.09 -19.14 -26.21
CA PRO A 629 -12.94 -19.28 -25.31
C PRO A 629 -11.84 -20.24 -25.78
N TYR A 630 -12.17 -21.33 -26.49
CA TYR A 630 -11.17 -22.30 -26.94
C TYR A 630 -10.26 -21.68 -28.00
N LEU A 631 -10.82 -21.05 -29.04
CA LEU A 631 -10.03 -20.41 -30.10
C LEU A 631 -9.23 -19.23 -29.55
N SER A 632 -9.83 -18.42 -28.68
CA SER A 632 -9.18 -17.26 -28.07
C SER A 632 -7.99 -17.69 -27.21
N PHE A 633 -8.16 -18.75 -26.42
CA PHE A 633 -7.09 -19.28 -25.58
C PHE A 633 -6.00 -20.02 -26.40
N ALA A 634 -6.36 -20.77 -27.45
CA ALA A 634 -5.37 -21.39 -28.32
C ALA A 634 -4.46 -20.34 -29.00
N ALA A 635 -5.05 -19.26 -29.50
CA ALA A 635 -4.29 -18.13 -30.04
C ALA A 635 -3.40 -17.49 -28.96
N SER A 636 -3.92 -17.32 -27.74
CA SER A 636 -3.15 -16.87 -26.58
C SER A 636 -1.92 -17.74 -26.30
N MET A 637 -2.05 -19.06 -26.40
CA MET A 637 -0.95 -20.01 -26.21
C MET A 637 0.12 -19.91 -27.31
N ASN A 638 -0.27 -19.58 -28.55
CA ASN A 638 0.70 -19.30 -29.61
C ASN A 638 1.52 -18.04 -29.31
N GLY A 639 0.89 -16.99 -28.80
CA GLY A 639 1.57 -15.79 -28.32
C GLY A 639 2.48 -16.08 -27.11
N LEU A 640 2.01 -16.90 -26.17
CA LEU A 640 2.78 -17.31 -24.99
C LEU A 640 4.00 -18.16 -25.34
N ALA A 641 3.93 -18.97 -26.40
CA ALA A 641 5.06 -19.75 -26.90
C ALA A 641 6.19 -18.88 -27.50
N GLY A 642 5.92 -17.59 -27.74
CA GLY A 642 6.92 -16.64 -28.23
C GLY A 642 8.10 -16.51 -27.26
N PRO A 643 9.36 -16.55 -27.74
CA PRO A 643 10.55 -16.45 -26.89
C PRO A 643 10.59 -15.21 -25.98
N LEU A 644 10.06 -14.08 -26.46
CA LEU A 644 9.99 -12.83 -25.70
C LEU A 644 8.88 -12.79 -24.65
N HIS A 645 8.12 -13.87 -24.48
CA HIS A 645 7.03 -13.94 -23.51
C HIS A 645 7.17 -15.14 -22.57
N GLY A 646 7.16 -16.37 -23.09
CA GLY A 646 7.02 -17.57 -22.25
C GLY A 646 8.30 -18.34 -21.92
N LEU A 647 9.50 -17.83 -22.27
CA LEU A 647 10.77 -18.56 -22.09
C LEU A 647 11.65 -18.08 -20.93
N ALA A 648 11.28 -17.00 -20.23
CA ALA A 648 12.13 -16.38 -19.21
C ALA A 648 12.54 -17.37 -18.09
N ASN A 649 11.62 -18.23 -17.64
CA ASN A 649 11.89 -19.26 -16.63
C ASN A 649 12.99 -20.24 -17.11
N GLN A 650 12.86 -20.76 -18.34
CA GLN A 650 13.85 -21.67 -18.92
C GLN A 650 15.22 -21.00 -19.09
N GLU A 651 15.24 -19.76 -19.57
CA GLU A 651 16.48 -18.99 -19.75
C GLU A 651 17.22 -18.79 -18.44
N VAL A 652 16.50 -18.44 -17.37
CA VAL A 652 17.03 -18.34 -16.01
C VAL A 652 17.63 -19.67 -15.57
N LEU A 653 16.90 -20.78 -15.69
CA LEU A 653 17.38 -22.07 -15.20
C LEU A 653 18.59 -22.60 -15.99
N VAL A 654 18.64 -22.38 -17.30
CA VAL A 654 19.80 -22.68 -18.15
C VAL A 654 21.00 -21.84 -17.71
N TRP A 655 20.80 -20.54 -17.50
CA TRP A 655 21.85 -19.63 -17.05
C TRP A 655 22.38 -20.01 -15.67
N LEU A 656 21.51 -20.30 -14.71
CA LEU A 656 21.89 -20.76 -13.35
C LEU A 656 22.64 -22.09 -13.38
N THR A 657 22.21 -23.04 -14.22
CA THR A 657 22.88 -24.34 -14.33
C THR A 657 24.28 -24.18 -14.95
N LYS A 658 24.43 -23.32 -15.95
CA LYS A 658 25.73 -22.97 -16.52
C LYS A 658 26.61 -22.28 -15.48
N LEU A 659 26.07 -21.29 -14.77
CA LEU A 659 26.75 -20.56 -13.71
C LEU A 659 27.27 -21.50 -12.62
N GLN A 660 26.42 -22.40 -12.12
CA GLN A 660 26.81 -23.39 -11.12
C GLN A 660 27.96 -24.29 -11.60
N LYS A 661 27.92 -24.70 -12.88
CA LYS A 661 28.97 -25.53 -13.49
C LYS A 661 30.29 -24.76 -13.64
N ASP A 662 30.23 -23.51 -14.12
CA ASP A 662 31.41 -22.68 -14.37
C ASP A 662 32.09 -22.26 -13.05
N LEU A 663 31.30 -22.06 -11.98
CA LEU A 663 31.80 -21.69 -10.66
C LEU A 663 32.33 -22.89 -9.84
N GLY A 664 31.93 -24.12 -10.18
CA GLY A 664 32.45 -25.34 -9.55
C GLY A 664 32.01 -25.58 -8.10
N GLY A 665 30.99 -24.88 -7.60
CA GLY A 665 30.49 -25.01 -6.22
C GLY A 665 30.02 -23.69 -5.61
N GLU A 666 30.00 -23.63 -4.28
CA GLU A 666 29.75 -22.38 -3.54
C GLU A 666 30.95 -21.44 -3.72
N VAL A 667 30.68 -20.20 -4.13
CA VAL A 667 31.70 -19.15 -4.32
C VAL A 667 31.41 -17.94 -3.43
N SER A 668 32.42 -17.09 -3.20
CA SER A 668 32.21 -15.83 -2.48
C SER A 668 31.35 -14.85 -3.28
N ASP A 669 30.70 -13.93 -2.57
CA ASP A 669 29.94 -12.83 -3.19
C ASP A 669 30.81 -11.98 -4.11
N GLU A 670 32.08 -11.78 -3.78
CA GLU A 670 33.01 -11.04 -4.63
C GLU A 670 33.23 -11.76 -5.97
N LYS A 671 33.36 -13.09 -5.95
CA LYS A 671 33.49 -13.87 -7.18
C LYS A 671 32.22 -13.84 -8.02
N MET A 672 31.05 -13.88 -7.36
CA MET A 672 29.75 -13.72 -8.02
C MET A 672 29.63 -12.34 -8.67
N ARG A 673 30.08 -11.30 -7.96
CA ARG A 673 30.09 -9.92 -8.40
C ARG A 673 30.94 -9.73 -9.66
N GLU A 674 32.16 -10.30 -9.67
CA GLU A 674 33.04 -10.33 -10.86
C GLU A 674 32.35 -10.99 -12.06
N PHE A 675 31.67 -12.12 -11.84
CA PHE A 675 30.96 -12.85 -12.89
C PHE A 675 29.83 -12.02 -13.49
N ILE A 676 29.00 -11.38 -12.65
CA ILE A 676 27.89 -10.56 -13.10
C ILE A 676 28.40 -9.33 -13.86
N TRP A 677 29.45 -8.67 -13.36
CA TRP A 677 30.12 -7.59 -14.08
C TRP A 677 30.64 -8.02 -15.45
N HIS A 678 31.30 -9.17 -15.54
CA HIS A 678 31.79 -9.72 -16.80
C HIS A 678 30.64 -9.99 -17.78
N THR A 679 29.54 -10.55 -17.29
CA THR A 679 28.31 -10.80 -18.07
C THR A 679 27.77 -9.50 -18.68
N LEU A 680 27.60 -8.45 -17.86
CA LEU A 680 27.07 -7.15 -18.29
C LEU A 680 28.02 -6.42 -19.25
N ASN A 681 29.33 -6.45 -18.99
CA ASN A 681 30.34 -5.80 -19.84
C ASN A 681 30.47 -6.46 -21.22
N ASN A 682 30.15 -7.75 -21.34
CA ASN A 682 30.09 -8.46 -22.61
C ASN A 682 28.78 -8.22 -23.39
N GLY A 683 27.92 -7.31 -22.91
CA GLY A 683 26.64 -6.98 -23.53
C GLY A 683 25.54 -8.03 -23.30
N GLN A 684 25.76 -8.96 -22.37
CA GLN A 684 24.74 -9.92 -21.95
C GLN A 684 23.90 -9.34 -20.81
N VAL A 685 22.73 -9.94 -20.57
CA VAL A 685 21.83 -9.58 -19.47
C VAL A 685 21.86 -10.66 -18.38
N VAL A 686 21.47 -10.29 -17.16
CA VAL A 686 21.19 -11.26 -16.09
C VAL A 686 19.73 -11.70 -16.24
N PRO A 687 19.45 -12.96 -16.66
CA PRO A 687 18.08 -13.38 -16.92
C PRO A 687 17.20 -13.27 -15.68
N GLY A 688 15.96 -12.81 -15.86
CA GLY A 688 15.01 -12.59 -14.77
C GLY A 688 15.18 -11.29 -14.00
N TYR A 689 16.19 -10.46 -14.31
CA TYR A 689 16.43 -9.14 -13.68
C TYR A 689 16.36 -8.01 -14.74
N GLY A 690 16.04 -6.78 -14.32
CA GLY A 690 16.10 -5.61 -15.22
C GLY A 690 14.78 -5.18 -15.85
N HIS A 691 13.64 -5.40 -15.17
CA HIS A 691 12.32 -5.14 -15.75
C HIS A 691 12.01 -3.64 -15.93
N ALA A 692 11.38 -3.26 -17.06
CA ALA A 692 11.11 -1.87 -17.40
C ALA A 692 10.14 -1.15 -16.44
N VAL A 693 9.22 -1.91 -15.83
CA VAL A 693 8.13 -1.37 -15.00
C VAL A 693 8.31 -1.64 -13.50
N LEU A 694 8.94 -2.75 -13.12
CA LEU A 694 9.01 -3.18 -11.71
C LEU A 694 10.11 -2.40 -11.00
N ARG A 695 9.73 -1.53 -10.05
CA ARG A 695 10.68 -0.68 -9.32
C ARG A 695 11.32 -1.33 -8.11
N LYS A 696 10.80 -2.49 -7.66
CA LYS A 696 11.30 -3.35 -6.57
C LYS A 696 11.11 -4.83 -6.95
N THR A 697 11.58 -5.73 -6.09
CA THR A 697 11.37 -7.18 -6.24
C THR A 697 9.89 -7.51 -6.46
N ASP A 698 9.62 -8.29 -7.49
CA ASP A 698 8.26 -8.77 -7.78
C ASP A 698 7.72 -9.59 -6.59
N PRO A 699 6.54 -9.26 -6.02
CA PRO A 699 5.99 -10.04 -4.92
C PRO A 699 5.80 -11.52 -5.25
N ARG A 700 5.63 -11.88 -6.52
CA ARG A 700 5.59 -13.29 -6.97
C ARG A 700 6.95 -13.98 -6.84
N TYR A 701 8.06 -13.25 -7.00
CA TYR A 701 9.39 -13.76 -6.67
C TYR A 701 9.50 -14.00 -5.16
N THR A 702 9.03 -13.04 -4.35
CA THR A 702 9.06 -13.13 -2.88
C THR A 702 8.29 -14.34 -2.36
N CYS A 703 7.05 -14.58 -2.80
CA CYS A 703 6.26 -15.75 -2.37
C CYS A 703 6.98 -17.07 -2.67
N GLN A 704 7.63 -17.18 -3.83
CA GLN A 704 8.41 -18.36 -4.20
C GLN A 704 9.68 -18.52 -3.38
N ARG A 705 10.33 -17.40 -3.04
CA ARG A 705 11.50 -17.39 -2.15
C ARG A 705 11.13 -17.86 -0.75
N GLU A 706 10.04 -17.38 -0.18
CA GLU A 706 9.53 -17.80 1.13
C GLU A 706 9.22 -19.30 1.13
N PHE A 707 8.57 -19.79 0.08
CA PHE A 707 8.34 -21.22 -0.13
C PHE A 707 9.66 -22.01 -0.14
N ALA A 708 10.66 -21.55 -0.89
CA ALA A 708 11.96 -22.20 -0.97
C ALA A 708 12.70 -22.21 0.39
N GLN A 709 12.68 -21.09 1.12
CA GLN A 709 13.30 -20.98 2.44
C GLN A 709 12.69 -21.96 3.44
N LYS A 710 11.38 -22.22 3.34
CA LYS A 710 10.69 -23.16 4.21
C LYS A 710 10.93 -24.62 3.83
N HIS A 711 10.86 -24.95 2.54
CA HIS A 711 10.78 -26.35 2.10
C HIS A 711 12.07 -26.92 1.47
N LEU A 712 12.98 -26.08 0.99
CA LEU A 712 14.25 -26.49 0.36
C LEU A 712 15.41 -25.51 0.61
N PRO A 713 15.67 -25.05 1.85
CA PRO A 713 16.69 -24.03 2.14
C PRO A 713 18.12 -24.46 1.80
N ASN A 714 18.37 -25.77 1.76
CA ASN A 714 19.69 -26.34 1.54
C ASN A 714 19.96 -26.72 0.07
N ASP A 715 18.99 -26.55 -0.83
CA ASP A 715 19.17 -26.87 -2.24
C ASP A 715 20.27 -25.98 -2.89
N PRO A 716 21.26 -26.57 -3.58
CA PRO A 716 22.35 -25.81 -4.18
C PRO A 716 21.92 -24.76 -5.21
N LEU A 717 20.86 -25.02 -5.99
CA LEU A 717 20.37 -24.06 -6.98
C LEU A 717 19.59 -22.93 -6.31
N PHE A 718 18.81 -23.23 -5.26
CA PHE A 718 18.16 -22.20 -4.46
C PHE A 718 19.17 -21.29 -3.74
N LYS A 719 20.24 -21.85 -3.17
CA LYS A 719 21.34 -21.07 -2.59
C LYS A 719 21.97 -20.14 -3.64
N LEU A 720 22.19 -20.64 -4.85
CA LEU A 720 22.71 -19.84 -5.96
C LEU A 720 21.74 -18.71 -6.34
N VAL A 721 20.44 -18.99 -6.49
CA VAL A 721 19.41 -17.96 -6.71
C VAL A 721 19.42 -16.91 -5.60
N SER A 722 19.54 -17.33 -4.35
CA SER A 722 19.61 -16.44 -3.19
C SER A 722 20.87 -15.57 -3.18
N GLN A 723 21.99 -16.09 -3.66
CA GLN A 723 23.23 -15.34 -3.81
C GLN A 723 23.14 -14.33 -4.96
N VAL A 724 22.61 -14.75 -6.12
CA VAL A 724 22.36 -13.85 -7.26
C VAL A 724 21.42 -12.71 -6.84
N TYR A 725 20.39 -12.99 -6.04
CA TYR A 725 19.50 -11.96 -5.50
C TYR A 725 20.21 -10.92 -4.63
N ARG A 726 21.20 -11.32 -3.84
CA ARG A 726 21.99 -10.41 -3.01
C ARG A 726 22.94 -9.55 -3.85
N VAL A 727 23.55 -10.13 -4.88
CA VAL A 727 24.67 -9.51 -5.59
C VAL A 727 24.24 -8.77 -6.86
N ALA A 728 23.35 -9.34 -7.68
CA ALA A 728 23.00 -8.79 -8.99
C ALA A 728 22.38 -7.39 -8.92
N PRO A 729 21.45 -7.08 -7.99
CA PRO A 729 20.87 -5.74 -7.95
C PRO A 729 21.91 -4.64 -7.70
N LEU A 730 22.86 -4.88 -6.79
CA LEU A 730 23.93 -3.93 -6.48
C LEU A 730 24.83 -3.68 -7.70
N VAL A 731 25.26 -4.75 -8.37
CA VAL A 731 26.07 -4.66 -9.60
C VAL A 731 25.34 -3.92 -10.72
N MET A 732 24.06 -4.23 -10.92
CA MET A 732 23.26 -3.62 -11.98
C MET A 732 22.99 -2.12 -11.74
N GLN A 733 22.82 -1.72 -10.47
CA GLN A 733 22.74 -0.30 -10.08
C GLN A 733 24.05 0.43 -10.39
N GLU A 734 25.17 -0.13 -9.96
CA GLU A 734 26.49 0.47 -10.20
C GLU A 734 26.86 0.53 -11.69
N HIS A 735 26.47 -0.48 -12.48
CA HIS A 735 26.68 -0.49 -13.93
C HIS A 735 25.80 0.56 -14.67
N GLY A 736 24.71 1.02 -14.06
CA GLY A 736 23.95 2.21 -14.50
C GLY A 736 23.09 2.07 -15.76
N LYS A 737 23.07 0.91 -16.44
CA LYS A 737 22.21 0.69 -17.62
C LYS A 737 20.78 0.25 -17.29
N ALA A 738 20.58 -0.46 -16.18
CA ALA A 738 19.27 -1.00 -15.81
C ALA A 738 18.48 0.05 -15.02
N ALA A 739 17.31 0.46 -15.52
CA ALA A 739 16.44 1.39 -14.80
C ALA A 739 15.93 0.80 -13.48
N ASN A 740 15.59 -0.50 -13.47
CA ASN A 740 15.21 -1.21 -12.26
C ASN A 740 15.90 -2.58 -12.16
N PRO A 741 16.76 -2.81 -11.17
CA PRO A 741 17.68 -3.95 -11.11
C PRO A 741 17.11 -5.18 -10.39
N TRP A 742 15.79 -5.29 -10.27
CA TRP A 742 15.13 -6.27 -9.41
C TRP A 742 14.65 -7.51 -10.16
N PRO A 743 14.53 -8.68 -9.50
CA PRO A 743 14.06 -9.88 -10.15
C PRO A 743 12.53 -9.91 -10.33
N ASN A 744 12.10 -10.68 -11.31
CA ASN A 744 10.71 -11.07 -11.53
C ASN A 744 10.44 -12.52 -11.11
N VAL A 745 9.18 -12.96 -11.21
CA VAL A 745 8.73 -14.33 -10.90
C VAL A 745 9.56 -15.44 -11.57
N ASP A 746 10.05 -15.22 -12.79
CA ASP A 746 10.77 -16.20 -13.61
C ASP A 746 12.19 -16.44 -13.11
N ALA A 747 12.76 -15.50 -12.35
CA ALA A 747 14.07 -15.64 -11.72
C ALA A 747 14.12 -16.75 -10.64
N HIS A 748 12.98 -17.32 -10.25
CA HIS A 748 12.87 -18.27 -9.13
C HIS A 748 12.11 -19.57 -9.45
N SER A 749 11.13 -19.54 -10.36
CA SER A 749 10.21 -20.66 -10.57
C SER A 749 10.89 -21.94 -11.06
N GLY A 750 11.89 -21.82 -11.94
CA GLY A 750 12.59 -22.98 -12.50
C GLY A 750 13.31 -23.84 -11.48
N VAL A 751 13.93 -23.23 -10.45
CA VAL A 751 14.66 -24.00 -9.42
C VAL A 751 13.71 -24.79 -8.52
N LEU A 752 12.51 -24.26 -8.26
CA LEU A 752 11.47 -24.94 -7.49
C LEU A 752 10.95 -26.17 -8.24
N LEU A 753 10.58 -26.01 -9.51
CA LEU A 753 10.09 -27.10 -10.35
C LEU A 753 11.13 -28.22 -10.49
N LYS A 754 12.39 -27.84 -10.75
CA LYS A 754 13.50 -28.79 -10.90
C LYS A 754 13.76 -29.57 -9.61
N TYR A 755 13.71 -28.93 -8.44
CA TYR A 755 13.95 -29.58 -7.14
C TYR A 755 13.00 -30.75 -6.90
N TYR A 756 11.71 -30.59 -7.20
CA TYR A 756 10.71 -31.65 -7.04
C TYR A 756 10.67 -32.65 -8.21
N GLY A 757 11.61 -32.58 -9.15
CA GLY A 757 11.77 -33.56 -10.23
C GLY A 757 11.11 -33.21 -11.55
N LEU A 758 10.46 -32.05 -11.67
CA LEU A 758 9.92 -31.55 -12.95
C LEU A 758 11.03 -30.80 -13.68
N SER A 759 11.90 -31.55 -14.38
CA SER A 759 13.12 -31.04 -15.02
C SER A 759 12.96 -30.74 -16.52
N GLU A 760 11.81 -31.08 -17.11
CA GLU A 760 11.52 -30.95 -18.53
C GLU A 760 11.19 -29.50 -18.89
N MET A 761 12.21 -28.65 -19.01
CA MET A 761 12.11 -27.20 -19.22
C MET A 761 11.20 -26.77 -20.38
N SER A 762 11.14 -27.53 -21.47
CA SER A 762 10.22 -27.26 -22.60
C SER A 762 8.74 -27.32 -22.21
N PHE A 763 8.42 -27.96 -21.08
CA PHE A 763 7.07 -28.04 -20.54
C PHE A 763 6.71 -26.88 -19.60
N TYR A 764 7.67 -26.08 -19.12
CA TYR A 764 7.38 -25.04 -18.13
C TYR A 764 6.39 -23.98 -18.65
N THR A 765 6.44 -23.65 -19.94
CA THR A 765 5.48 -22.73 -20.55
C THR A 765 4.06 -23.32 -20.62
N VAL A 766 3.91 -24.65 -20.62
CA VAL A 766 2.59 -25.31 -20.52
C VAL A 766 1.99 -25.08 -19.14
N LEU A 767 2.77 -25.22 -18.06
CA LEU A 767 2.32 -24.88 -16.71
C LEU A 767 1.90 -23.41 -16.62
N PHE A 768 2.69 -22.52 -17.23
CA PHE A 768 2.35 -21.10 -17.31
C PHE A 768 1.04 -20.88 -18.07
N GLY A 769 0.83 -21.57 -19.19
CA GLY A 769 -0.43 -21.55 -19.94
C GLY A 769 -1.63 -21.98 -19.10
N VAL A 770 -1.53 -23.11 -18.40
CA VAL A 770 -2.58 -23.64 -17.51
C VAL A 770 -2.94 -22.63 -16.42
N SER A 771 -1.94 -22.02 -15.77
CA SER A 771 -2.19 -20.94 -14.80
C SER A 771 -2.86 -19.72 -15.44
N ARG A 772 -2.30 -19.23 -16.57
CA ARG A 772 -2.75 -18.00 -17.24
C ARG A 772 -4.20 -18.08 -17.73
N ALA A 773 -4.71 -19.28 -17.97
CA ALA A 773 -6.12 -19.52 -18.31
C ALA A 773 -7.08 -18.87 -17.31
N LEU A 774 -6.75 -18.92 -16.01
CA LEU A 774 -7.60 -18.36 -14.95
C LEU A 774 -7.85 -16.86 -15.15
N GLY A 775 -6.79 -16.08 -15.46
CA GLY A 775 -6.89 -14.65 -15.71
C GLY A 775 -7.57 -14.30 -17.02
N VAL A 776 -7.04 -14.82 -18.13
CA VAL A 776 -7.46 -14.38 -19.47
C VAL A 776 -8.88 -14.82 -19.80
N LEU A 777 -9.32 -15.98 -19.30
CA LEU A 777 -10.69 -16.45 -19.52
C LEU A 777 -11.68 -15.74 -18.59
N SER A 778 -11.28 -15.43 -17.35
CA SER A 778 -12.10 -14.57 -16.48
C SER A 778 -12.35 -13.20 -17.11
N SER A 779 -11.31 -12.59 -17.69
CA SER A 779 -11.45 -11.34 -18.45
C SER A 779 -12.36 -11.52 -19.67
N LEU A 780 -12.24 -12.62 -20.41
CA LEU A 780 -13.05 -12.88 -21.60
C LEU A 780 -14.55 -12.99 -21.28
N VAL A 781 -14.92 -13.59 -20.15
CA VAL A 781 -16.31 -13.61 -19.66
C VAL A 781 -16.81 -12.18 -19.44
N TRP A 782 -16.02 -11.33 -18.78
CA TRP A 782 -16.35 -9.93 -18.56
C TRP A 782 -16.41 -9.11 -19.85
N ASP A 783 -15.54 -9.40 -20.83
CA ASP A 783 -15.58 -8.73 -22.13
C ASP A 783 -16.93 -8.95 -22.84
N ARG A 784 -17.49 -10.16 -22.69
CA ARG A 784 -18.82 -10.50 -23.22
C ARG A 784 -19.94 -9.92 -22.37
N ALA A 785 -19.82 -9.94 -21.05
CA ALA A 785 -20.82 -9.38 -20.13
C ALA A 785 -20.97 -7.85 -20.32
N LEU A 786 -19.86 -7.14 -20.50
CA LEU A 786 -19.82 -5.70 -20.78
C LEU A 786 -20.12 -5.36 -22.24
N GLY A 787 -20.23 -6.38 -23.11
CA GLY A 787 -20.51 -6.21 -24.53
C GLY A 787 -19.43 -5.43 -25.27
N LEU A 788 -18.17 -5.57 -24.87
CA LEU A 788 -17.02 -4.86 -25.46
C LEU A 788 -16.96 -5.09 -26.97
N PRO A 789 -16.68 -4.04 -27.76
CA PRO A 789 -16.68 -4.13 -29.22
C PRO A 789 -15.44 -4.85 -29.73
N ILE A 790 -15.45 -5.13 -31.04
CA ILE A 790 -14.27 -5.59 -31.76
C ILE A 790 -13.10 -4.62 -31.59
N GLU A 791 -11.92 -5.14 -31.25
CA GLU A 791 -10.69 -4.35 -31.24
C GLU A 791 -10.22 -4.13 -32.68
N ARG A 792 -10.11 -2.86 -33.10
CA ARG A 792 -9.76 -2.50 -34.48
C ARG A 792 -8.91 -1.22 -34.53
N PRO A 793 -7.63 -1.27 -34.11
CA PRO A 793 -6.75 -0.12 -34.20
C PRO A 793 -6.54 0.28 -35.66
N LYS A 794 -6.31 1.57 -35.89
CA LYS A 794 -6.03 2.09 -37.23
C LYS A 794 -4.54 1.93 -37.53
N SER A 795 -4.20 1.22 -38.60
CA SER A 795 -2.83 1.21 -39.12
C SER A 795 -2.54 2.50 -39.90
N MET A 796 -1.28 2.94 -39.86
CA MET A 796 -0.79 4.10 -40.60
C MET A 796 0.49 3.74 -41.33
N THR A 797 0.65 4.25 -42.55
CA THR A 797 1.92 4.13 -43.28
C THR A 797 2.90 5.19 -42.79
N THR A 798 4.19 4.99 -43.06
CA THR A 798 5.22 5.99 -42.76
C THR A 798 4.92 7.34 -43.44
N GLU A 799 4.43 7.34 -44.67
CA GLU A 799 4.05 8.56 -45.40
C GLU A 799 2.90 9.30 -44.70
N ALA A 800 1.91 8.57 -44.18
CA ALA A 800 0.79 9.16 -43.46
C ALA A 800 1.25 9.82 -42.15
N LEU A 801 2.18 9.19 -41.41
CA LEU A 801 2.76 9.78 -40.20
C LEU A 801 3.59 11.03 -40.53
N GLN A 802 4.41 10.99 -41.58
CA GLN A 802 5.18 12.16 -42.04
C GLN A 802 4.26 13.32 -42.44
N ALA A 803 3.12 13.04 -43.08
CA ALA A 803 2.15 14.05 -43.46
C ALA A 803 1.46 14.70 -42.25
N ILE A 804 1.29 13.99 -41.13
CA ILE A 804 0.77 14.55 -39.88
C ILE A 804 1.79 15.48 -39.24
N VAL A 805 3.06 15.06 -39.13
CA VAL A 805 4.12 15.86 -38.47
C VAL A 805 4.46 17.14 -39.26
N LYS A 806 4.25 17.14 -40.57
CA LYS A 806 4.48 18.32 -41.43
C LYS A 806 3.39 19.39 -41.34
N LYS A 807 2.22 19.06 -40.76
CA LYS A 807 1.15 20.02 -40.46
C LYS A 807 1.35 20.56 -39.06
#